data_AF-A0A7C3GRV6-F1
#
_entry.id   AF-A0A7C3GRV6-F1
#
_cell.length_a   1.000
_cell.length_b   1.000
_cell.length_c   1.000
_cell.angle_alpha   90.00
_cell.angle_beta   90.00
_cell.angle_gamma   90.00
#
_symmetry.space_group_name_H-M   'P 1'
#
loop_
_entity.id
_entity.type
_entity.pdbx_description
1 polymer ?
#
loop_
_entity_poly.entity_id
_entity_poly.type
_entity_poly.pdbx_seq_one_letter_code
_entity_poly.pdbx_strand_id
1 'polypeptide(L)'
;MNLLRIPVFLVPVVLASLLAACGGSGGSKEQSPDNGLLTGAPDSGALQAMERIDPEAAEAGDILGGVILTRMDVFLELDATVDQVNTALKGIDARIVTSLPGMPYMTVSIPRQANTQAAADLATELEQYPGIQSVLVAREASAQLLPPGQASSADEKPALKHLEAGRFPAAWNASNLLANCEADKVKLAIVDYFSFPFLAPVSNSSPDIGQEAERELPVSSLTGSPSSDGNLHGWQVAATAAAKFDDRNPTGAMPFDQCIDLTLFAINGLSFSQWLINSSLALDVLGPGVIMSQSLGYQDDCVDYDSSGNMVYVACRPDHFGDQPKAVVFTPYQRSQYGLLWKYLTRDQRDSFLSVVAAGNSGNAESASLYAGLGEAVYDSPMAVVSEDPMAHVQDESLWGIPLTLADGDPDFVSIAANDFQLGLLQSLSDLLKLSSLGTARNVLVVGSGDRVGAHAYSSQGGNIMADGANIQTLGSETVSGTSFSAPQVAGLAAYMWSIAPELREGPMEDTVRAITANTRENGFIDAYAAVLSIDEDAGSEPPKAPVREAILDVTGDGFFNQDDLRLFADFYGLTDTPVAEDPDNPGTPSRFDLNGDGLISPDAMERFDLDPENSTHLGEARYGNVSLSIGGDTISLDENQLTDTEILCYYAYSPLYLGDEQTRSTLLPLSICNTDANLGISNLFT
;
A
#
# COMPACT_ATOMS: atom_id res chain seq x y z
N MET A 1 -55.13 19.02 -50.07
CA MET A 1 -55.84 19.86 -49.09
C MET A 1 -54.87 20.18 -47.96
N ASN A 2 -54.53 21.47 -47.81
CA ASN A 2 -54.44 22.25 -46.57
C ASN A 2 -54.65 21.49 -45.25
N LEU A 3 -54.05 21.80 -44.11
CA LEU A 3 -53.14 22.84 -43.60
C LEU A 3 -52.90 22.38 -42.14
N LEU A 4 -51.69 22.49 -41.60
CA LEU A 4 -51.44 23.17 -40.32
C LEU A 4 -49.92 23.26 -40.10
N ARG A 5 -49.39 24.47 -40.24
CA ARG A 5 -48.04 24.86 -39.82
C ARG A 5 -48.21 25.62 -38.49
N ILE A 6 -47.48 25.20 -37.47
CA ILE A 6 -47.20 26.01 -36.26
C ILE A 6 -45.80 26.60 -36.46
N PRO A 7 -45.57 27.90 -36.21
CA PRO A 7 -44.27 28.51 -36.42
C PRO A 7 -43.34 28.18 -35.24
N VAL A 8 -42.19 27.60 -35.55
CA VAL A 8 -41.03 27.56 -34.64
C VAL A 8 -40.41 28.96 -34.65
N PHE A 9 -40.41 29.61 -33.49
CA PHE A 9 -39.66 30.83 -33.26
C PHE A 9 -38.16 30.50 -33.27
N LEU A 10 -37.41 31.16 -34.15
CA LEU A 10 -35.96 31.29 -34.08
C LEU A 10 -35.59 32.08 -32.82
N VAL A 11 -34.78 31.48 -31.95
CA VAL A 11 -33.87 32.20 -31.04
C VAL A 11 -32.46 31.98 -31.56
N PRO A 12 -31.73 33.02 -31.98
CA PRO A 12 -30.30 32.92 -32.26
C PRO A 12 -29.46 33.35 -31.06
N VAL A 13 -28.24 32.80 -30.96
CA VAL A 13 -27.09 33.27 -30.14
C VAL A 13 -27.30 33.03 -28.63
N VAL A 14 -26.54 32.21 -27.90
CA VAL A 14 -25.09 32.24 -27.63
C VAL A 14 -24.69 30.82 -27.17
N LEU A 15 -23.96 30.04 -27.97
CA LEU A 15 -23.29 28.82 -27.48
C LEU A 15 -22.12 28.46 -28.40
N ALA A 16 -21.02 29.19 -28.28
CA ALA A 16 -19.74 28.86 -28.93
C ALA A 16 -18.60 29.61 -28.24
N SER A 17 -18.23 29.23 -27.01
CA SER A 17 -16.99 29.67 -26.34
C SER A 17 -16.66 28.81 -25.11
N LEU A 18 -16.56 27.48 -25.22
CA LEU A 18 -16.13 26.64 -24.06
C LEU A 18 -15.47 25.30 -24.42
N LEU A 19 -14.96 25.12 -25.64
CA LEU A 19 -14.24 23.89 -26.04
C LEU A 19 -13.01 24.24 -26.89
N ALA A 20 -11.97 24.76 -26.25
CA ALA A 20 -10.58 24.77 -26.74
C ALA A 20 -9.64 25.34 -25.67
N ALA A 21 -9.37 24.58 -24.59
CA ALA A 21 -8.30 24.89 -23.65
C ALA A 21 -7.87 23.66 -22.81
N CYS A 22 -7.57 22.54 -23.47
CA CYS A 22 -6.75 21.48 -22.89
C CYS A 22 -5.53 21.31 -23.80
N GLY A 23 -4.60 22.25 -23.68
CA GLY A 23 -3.27 22.20 -24.27
C GLY A 23 -2.31 22.76 -23.23
N GLY A 24 -1.64 21.84 -22.52
CA GLY A 24 -0.69 22.14 -21.45
C GLY A 24 0.46 23.01 -21.97
N SER A 25 0.32 24.31 -21.76
CA SER A 25 1.42 25.26 -21.73
C SER A 25 1.68 25.52 -20.25
N GLY A 26 2.82 25.06 -19.74
CA GLY A 26 3.36 25.42 -18.43
C GLY A 26 3.68 26.91 -18.36
N GLY A 27 2.64 27.74 -18.42
CA GLY A 27 2.72 29.14 -18.03
C GLY A 27 2.85 29.15 -16.52
N SER A 28 4.04 29.46 -16.02
CA SER A 28 4.24 29.93 -14.65
C SER A 28 3.15 30.96 -14.36
N LYS A 29 2.13 30.58 -13.57
CA LYS A 29 1.19 31.56 -13.03
C LYS A 29 2.07 32.58 -12.34
N GLU A 30 1.98 33.81 -12.82
CA GLU A 30 2.59 35.00 -12.23
C GLU A 30 2.30 34.91 -10.73
N GLN A 31 3.34 34.64 -9.92
CA GLN A 31 3.23 34.55 -8.46
C GLN A 31 2.46 35.80 -8.01
N SER A 32 1.37 35.58 -7.29
CA SER A 32 0.55 36.67 -6.77
C SER A 32 1.47 37.70 -6.11
N PRO A 33 1.40 39.00 -6.46
CA PRO A 33 2.36 40.02 -6.03
C PRO A 33 2.29 40.37 -4.53
N ASP A 34 1.56 39.61 -3.73
CA ASP A 34 1.50 39.76 -2.28
C ASP A 34 2.52 38.84 -1.62
N ASN A 35 3.15 39.32 -0.55
CA ASN A 35 4.32 38.77 0.14
C ASN A 35 4.11 37.38 0.82
N GLY A 36 3.31 36.49 0.22
CA GLY A 36 2.86 35.21 0.76
C GLY A 36 2.00 35.35 2.01
N LEU A 37 1.07 36.31 1.99
CA LEU A 37 0.11 36.57 3.06
C LEU A 37 -1.32 36.39 2.54
N LEU A 38 -2.29 36.26 3.45
CA LEU A 38 -3.70 36.20 3.08
C LEU A 38 -4.16 37.53 2.47
N THR A 39 -4.95 37.45 1.40
CA THR A 39 -5.59 38.61 0.76
C THR A 39 -6.99 38.82 1.35
N GLY A 40 -7.51 40.05 1.33
CA GLY A 40 -8.88 40.34 1.80
C GLY A 40 -8.98 41.44 2.85
N ALA A 41 -10.20 41.66 3.35
CA ALA A 41 -10.44 42.68 4.37
C ALA A 41 -9.88 42.20 5.73
N PRO A 42 -9.21 43.07 6.52
CA PRO A 42 -8.61 42.69 7.80
C PRO A 42 -9.55 41.94 8.77
N ASP A 43 -10.84 42.30 8.77
CA ASP A 43 -11.89 41.74 9.62
C ASP A 43 -12.66 40.56 8.99
N SER A 44 -12.34 40.20 7.75
CA SER A 44 -12.90 39.00 7.11
C SER A 44 -12.26 37.73 7.67
N GLY A 45 -12.99 36.62 7.65
CA GLY A 45 -12.48 35.36 8.16
C GLY A 45 -11.37 34.80 7.28
N ALA A 46 -10.33 34.28 7.93
CA ALA A 46 -9.14 33.74 7.30
C ALA A 46 -9.48 32.56 6.39
N LEU A 47 -10.37 31.66 6.82
CA LEU A 47 -10.76 30.49 6.02
C LEU A 47 -11.38 30.85 4.67
N GLN A 48 -12.14 31.95 4.60
CA GLN A 48 -12.72 32.44 3.35
C GLN A 48 -11.68 33.14 2.45
N ALA A 49 -10.60 33.64 3.05
CA ALA A 49 -9.48 34.27 2.36
C ALA A 49 -8.40 33.28 1.90
N MET A 50 -8.46 32.02 2.37
CA MET A 50 -7.53 30.97 1.95
C MET A 50 -7.69 30.71 0.45
N GLU A 51 -6.58 30.81 -0.26
CA GLU A 51 -6.47 30.42 -1.66
C GLU A 51 -5.75 29.08 -1.79
N ARG A 52 -5.85 28.46 -2.97
CA ARG A 52 -5.07 27.27 -3.26
C ARG A 52 -3.63 27.65 -3.58
N ILE A 53 -2.70 27.18 -2.75
CA ILE A 53 -1.26 27.24 -2.99
C ILE A 53 -0.76 25.80 -2.93
N ASP A 54 -0.27 25.28 -4.05
CA ASP A 54 0.21 23.91 -4.15
C ASP A 54 1.51 23.72 -3.33
N PRO A 55 1.79 22.51 -2.83
CA PRO A 55 2.99 22.22 -2.03
C PRO A 55 4.31 22.62 -2.71
N GLU A 56 5.20 23.26 -1.92
CA GLU A 56 6.56 23.60 -2.32
C GLU A 56 7.56 22.90 -1.38
N ALA A 57 8.39 22.03 -1.95
CA ALA A 57 9.45 21.33 -1.23
C ALA A 57 10.49 22.30 -0.64
N ALA A 58 10.97 21.98 0.55
CA ALA A 58 12.16 22.61 1.11
C ALA A 58 13.43 22.06 0.45
N GLU A 59 14.50 22.85 0.50
CA GLU A 59 15.81 22.42 0.04
C GLU A 59 16.35 21.30 0.93
N ALA A 60 17.07 20.32 0.36
CA ALA A 60 17.61 19.20 1.15
C ALA A 60 18.55 19.67 2.28
N GLY A 61 19.33 20.74 2.03
CA GLY A 61 20.17 21.36 3.05
C GLY A 61 19.39 22.02 4.18
N ASP A 62 18.07 22.20 4.02
CA ASP A 62 17.21 22.76 5.05
C ASP A 62 16.67 21.75 6.06
N ILE A 63 16.85 20.47 5.78
CA ILE A 63 16.28 19.36 6.52
C ILE A 63 17.34 18.81 7.47
N LEU A 64 16.98 18.68 8.74
CA LEU A 64 17.83 18.10 9.78
C LEU A 64 17.06 16.97 10.45
N GLY A 65 17.34 15.73 10.03
CA GLY A 65 16.71 14.57 10.63
C GLY A 65 15.21 14.48 10.42
N GLY A 66 14.78 14.73 9.19
CA GLY A 66 13.36 14.84 8.86
C GLY A 66 12.69 16.12 9.37
N VAL A 67 13.31 16.93 10.23
CA VAL A 67 12.77 18.23 10.62
C VAL A 67 13.14 19.28 9.58
N ILE A 68 12.14 19.97 9.03
CA ILE A 68 12.33 20.99 8.00
C ILE A 68 12.50 22.36 8.67
N LEU A 69 13.73 22.82 8.83
CA LEU A 69 14.08 24.02 9.61
C LEU A 69 13.64 25.35 8.96
N THR A 70 13.00 25.29 7.79
CA THR A 70 12.44 26.44 7.06
C THR A 70 10.93 26.34 6.87
N ARG A 71 10.24 25.43 7.58
CA ARG A 71 8.80 25.21 7.44
C ARG A 71 8.10 25.01 8.80
N MET A 72 6.83 25.39 8.86
CA MET A 72 5.91 25.11 9.96
C MET A 72 4.53 24.78 9.40
N ASP A 73 3.85 23.84 10.05
CA ASP A 73 2.48 23.47 9.77
C ASP A 73 1.57 24.18 10.78
N VAL A 74 0.66 25.02 10.30
CA VAL A 74 -0.11 25.97 11.11
C VAL A 74 -1.60 25.64 11.01
N PHE A 75 -2.22 25.43 12.18
CA PHE A 75 -3.66 25.29 12.32
C PHE A 75 -4.26 26.60 12.82
N LEU A 76 -5.30 27.06 12.14
CA LEU A 76 -5.97 28.33 12.45
C LEU A 76 -7.16 28.12 13.38
N GLU A 77 -7.41 29.10 14.24
CA GLU A 77 -8.70 29.19 14.92
C GLU A 77 -9.83 29.32 13.87
N LEU A 78 -10.98 28.68 14.11
CA LEU A 78 -12.05 28.62 13.11
C LEU A 78 -12.69 29.98 12.81
N ASP A 79 -12.56 30.92 13.73
CA ASP A 79 -13.00 32.32 13.61
C ASP A 79 -11.85 33.31 13.41
N ALA A 80 -10.62 32.81 13.14
CA ALA A 80 -9.47 33.65 12.83
C ALA A 80 -9.78 34.63 11.69
N THR A 81 -9.31 35.86 11.80
CA THR A 81 -9.42 36.87 10.75
C THR A 81 -8.16 36.96 9.91
N VAL A 82 -8.29 37.55 8.71
CA VAL A 82 -7.14 37.85 7.84
C VAL A 82 -6.07 38.68 8.55
N ASP A 83 -6.47 39.69 9.35
CA ASP A 83 -5.52 40.54 10.09
C ASP A 83 -4.76 39.78 11.16
N GLN A 84 -5.44 38.90 11.90
CA GLN A 84 -4.84 38.08 12.94
C GLN A 84 -3.75 37.17 12.36
N VAL A 85 -4.09 36.41 11.32
CA VAL A 85 -3.14 35.51 10.65
C VAL A 85 -1.99 36.30 10.02
N ASN A 86 -2.27 37.37 9.27
CA ASN A 86 -1.22 38.16 8.64
C ASN A 86 -0.30 38.86 9.66
N THR A 87 -0.82 39.22 10.83
CA THR A 87 -0.02 39.78 11.93
C THR A 87 0.90 38.72 12.51
N ALA A 88 0.40 37.50 12.73
CA ALA A 88 1.18 36.37 13.21
C ALA A 88 2.34 36.05 12.24
N LEU A 89 2.05 35.90 10.95
CA LEU A 89 3.06 35.58 9.93
C LEU A 89 4.13 36.66 9.81
N LYS A 90 3.74 37.95 9.80
CA LYS A 90 4.71 39.06 9.79
C LYS A 90 5.58 39.09 11.04
N GLY A 91 5.05 38.66 12.19
CA GLY A 91 5.77 38.63 13.46
C GLY A 91 7.04 37.77 13.40
N ILE A 92 7.00 36.70 12.60
CA ILE A 92 8.08 35.71 12.48
C ILE A 92 8.72 35.65 11.08
N ASP A 93 8.46 36.66 10.23
CA ASP A 93 8.92 36.71 8.83
C ASP A 93 8.50 35.47 8.01
N ALA A 94 7.29 34.97 8.26
CA ALA A 94 6.73 33.82 7.57
C ALA A 94 5.94 34.21 6.32
N ARG A 95 5.86 33.27 5.38
CA ARG A 95 5.01 33.33 4.18
C ARG A 95 4.29 32.01 3.96
N ILE A 96 3.07 32.05 3.46
CA ILE A 96 2.28 30.87 3.12
C ILE A 96 2.89 30.21 1.87
N VAL A 97 3.24 28.94 1.98
CA VAL A 97 3.77 28.12 0.87
C VAL A 97 2.84 26.96 0.52
N THR A 98 1.84 26.66 1.34
CA THR A 98 0.80 25.69 1.01
C THR A 98 -0.49 26.03 1.74
N SER A 99 -1.60 26.02 1.01
CA SER A 99 -2.92 26.31 1.56
C SER A 99 -4.02 25.75 0.66
N LEU A 100 -5.18 25.45 1.26
CA LEU A 100 -6.38 25.07 0.53
C LEU A 100 -7.56 25.96 0.91
N PRO A 101 -8.44 26.32 -0.03
CA PRO A 101 -9.62 27.13 0.27
C PRO A 101 -10.52 26.50 1.33
N GLY A 102 -10.92 27.29 2.32
CA GLY A 102 -11.83 26.85 3.39
C GLY A 102 -11.22 25.88 4.40
N MET A 103 -9.91 25.65 4.36
CA MET A 103 -9.22 24.78 5.32
C MET A 103 -8.57 25.60 6.45
N PRO A 104 -8.73 25.20 7.73
CA PRO A 104 -8.06 25.84 8.85
C PRO A 104 -6.60 25.37 8.97
N TYR A 105 -5.97 25.11 7.84
CA TYR A 105 -4.67 24.45 7.75
C TYR A 105 -3.83 25.12 6.66
N MET A 106 -2.57 25.44 6.98
CA MET A 106 -1.58 25.92 6.01
C MET A 106 -0.17 25.53 6.40
N THR A 107 0.72 25.40 5.43
CA THR A 107 2.17 25.34 5.67
C THR A 107 2.78 26.69 5.33
N VAL A 108 3.63 27.18 6.22
CA VAL A 108 4.34 28.45 6.05
C VAL A 108 5.84 28.20 5.99
N SER A 109 6.54 28.95 5.13
CA SER A 109 7.99 29.01 5.20
C SER A 109 8.44 30.12 6.11
N ILE A 110 9.50 29.84 6.87
CA ILE A 110 10.13 30.73 7.84
C ILE A 110 11.61 30.91 7.49
N PRO A 111 12.30 31.91 8.05
CA PRO A 111 13.76 31.97 8.00
C PRO A 111 14.36 30.66 8.53
N ARG A 112 15.49 30.23 7.95
CA ARG A 112 16.18 29.02 8.40
C ARG A 112 16.55 29.12 9.87
N GLN A 113 16.07 28.16 10.65
CA GLN A 113 16.38 28.05 12.06
C GLN A 113 17.74 27.37 12.27
N ALA A 114 18.41 27.71 13.37
CA ALA A 114 19.77 27.21 13.63
C ALA A 114 19.81 25.70 13.91
N ASN A 115 18.72 25.15 14.46
CA ASN A 115 18.54 23.74 14.83
C ASN A 115 17.05 23.47 15.13
N THR A 116 16.72 22.22 15.44
CA THR A 116 15.35 21.77 15.75
C THR A 116 14.73 22.48 16.96
N GLN A 117 15.53 22.73 18.02
CA GLN A 117 15.07 23.47 19.19
C GLN A 117 14.64 24.90 18.85
N ALA A 118 15.44 25.63 18.06
CA ALA A 118 15.10 26.98 17.65
C ALA A 118 13.83 27.03 16.79
N ALA A 119 13.62 26.01 15.94
CA ALA A 119 12.38 25.90 15.16
C ALA A 119 11.16 25.68 16.07
N ALA A 120 11.29 24.86 17.09
CA ALA A 120 10.19 24.65 18.01
C ALA A 120 9.95 25.84 18.97
N ASP A 121 11.00 26.54 19.41
CA ASP A 121 10.84 27.78 20.18
C ASP A 121 10.04 28.82 19.37
N LEU A 122 10.30 28.92 18.06
CA LEU A 122 9.55 29.79 17.15
C LEU A 122 8.11 29.29 16.92
N ALA A 123 7.86 27.97 16.93
CA ALA A 123 6.51 27.42 16.85
C ALA A 123 5.68 27.84 18.08
N THR A 124 6.26 27.68 19.28
CA THR A 124 5.63 28.14 20.53
C THR A 124 5.38 29.65 20.53
N GLU A 125 6.29 30.45 19.96
CA GLU A 125 6.06 31.90 19.78
C GLU A 125 4.87 32.18 18.85
N LEU A 126 4.80 31.49 17.70
CA LEU A 126 3.72 31.67 16.74
C LEU A 126 2.35 31.26 17.31
N GLU A 127 2.27 30.23 18.14
CA GLU A 127 1.05 29.81 18.84
C GLU A 127 0.48 30.86 19.79
N GLN A 128 1.29 31.83 20.25
CA GLN A 128 0.79 32.89 21.14
C GLN A 128 0.00 33.97 20.38
N TYR A 129 0.01 33.96 19.05
CA TYR A 129 -0.70 34.95 18.26
C TYR A 129 -2.20 34.62 18.16
N PRO A 130 -3.09 35.62 18.31
CA PRO A 130 -4.52 35.43 18.05
C PRO A 130 -4.78 34.88 16.64
N GLY A 131 -5.77 34.00 16.49
CA GLY A 131 -6.08 33.34 15.23
C GLY A 131 -5.24 32.09 14.94
N ILE A 132 -4.20 31.79 15.73
CA ILE A 132 -3.39 30.58 15.61
C ILE A 132 -3.83 29.59 16.70
N GLN A 133 -4.29 28.42 16.29
CA GLN A 133 -4.77 27.38 17.19
C GLN A 133 -3.64 26.47 17.68
N SER A 134 -2.78 26.02 16.75
CA SER A 134 -1.60 25.21 17.05
C SER A 134 -0.60 25.32 15.91
N VAL A 135 0.68 25.11 16.21
CA VAL A 135 1.79 25.15 15.25
C VAL A 135 2.66 23.93 15.48
N LEU A 136 2.84 23.16 14.42
CA LEU A 136 3.74 22.02 14.40
C LEU A 136 5.00 22.40 13.63
N VAL A 137 6.16 22.05 14.18
CA VAL A 137 7.39 22.07 13.39
C VAL A 137 7.22 21.09 12.24
N ALA A 138 7.43 21.55 11.02
CA ALA A 138 7.27 20.74 9.83
C ALA A 138 8.25 19.56 9.84
N ARG A 139 7.74 18.37 9.56
CA ARG A 139 8.49 17.12 9.51
C ARG A 139 8.17 16.38 8.22
N GLU A 140 9.17 15.73 7.67
CA GLU A 140 9.02 14.73 6.62
C GLU A 140 8.41 13.45 7.19
N ALA A 141 7.75 12.66 6.34
CA ALA A 141 7.30 11.33 6.69
C ALA A 141 8.50 10.38 6.94
N SER A 142 8.34 9.37 7.77
CA SER A 142 9.40 8.37 7.94
C SER A 142 9.17 7.17 7.02
N ALA A 143 10.21 6.80 6.28
CA ALA A 143 10.23 5.52 5.57
C ALA A 143 10.18 4.38 6.59
N GLN A 144 9.26 3.44 6.42
CA GLN A 144 9.12 2.29 7.32
C GLN A 144 10.12 1.18 6.97
N LEU A 145 11.40 1.55 6.93
CA LEU A 145 12.59 0.72 6.70
C LEU A 145 13.31 0.49 8.04
N LEU A 146 13.88 -0.70 8.25
CA LEU A 146 14.74 -0.95 9.41
C LEU A 146 16.11 -0.27 9.27
N PRO A 147 16.75 0.14 10.39
CA PRO A 147 18.08 0.72 10.34
C PRO A 147 19.10 -0.19 9.62
N PRO A 148 20.03 0.36 8.81
CA PRO A 148 21.08 -0.41 8.15
C PRO A 148 21.88 -1.26 9.15
N GLY A 149 21.98 -2.57 8.92
CA GLY A 149 22.78 -3.49 9.75
C GLY A 149 21.99 -4.55 10.52
N GLN A 150 20.66 -4.58 10.44
CA GLN A 150 19.83 -5.66 11.01
C GLN A 150 19.41 -6.76 10.00
N ALA A 151 19.80 -6.64 8.73
CA ALA A 151 19.58 -7.72 7.75
C ALA A 151 20.51 -8.90 8.04
N SER A 152 19.92 -10.10 8.15
CA SER A 152 20.68 -11.35 8.33
C SER A 152 21.51 -11.69 7.08
N SER A 153 22.61 -12.42 7.26
CA SER A 153 23.64 -12.64 6.24
C SER A 153 23.15 -13.41 4.99
N ALA A 154 23.15 -12.69 3.86
CA ALA A 154 23.31 -12.97 2.41
C ALA A 154 23.53 -14.38 1.79
N ASP A 155 23.26 -15.53 2.44
CA ASP A 155 23.66 -16.83 1.87
C ASP A 155 22.60 -17.60 1.04
N GLU A 156 21.45 -17.02 0.68
CA GLU A 156 20.51 -17.70 -0.24
C GLU A 156 19.92 -16.74 -1.29
N LYS A 157 20.16 -17.04 -2.58
CA LYS A 157 19.41 -16.50 -3.71
C LYS A 157 18.24 -17.43 -4.01
N PRO A 158 17.00 -16.94 -3.87
CA PRO A 158 16.19 -16.70 -5.06
C PRO A 158 15.52 -15.32 -5.03
N ALA A 159 15.47 -14.65 -6.19
CA ALA A 159 14.84 -13.34 -6.41
C ALA A 159 13.37 -13.27 -5.95
N LEU A 160 12.72 -14.43 -5.86
CA LEU A 160 11.29 -14.61 -5.64
C LEU A 160 10.93 -15.04 -4.21
N LYS A 161 11.90 -15.30 -3.32
CA LYS A 161 11.64 -15.89 -1.99
C LYS A 161 10.55 -15.16 -1.20
N HIS A 162 10.60 -13.83 -1.22
CA HIS A 162 9.62 -12.97 -0.55
C HIS A 162 8.19 -13.08 -1.11
N LEU A 163 8.05 -13.44 -2.39
CA LEU A 163 6.79 -13.61 -3.09
C LEU A 163 6.29 -15.07 -3.04
N GLU A 164 7.20 -16.05 -2.94
CA GLU A 164 6.88 -17.48 -2.80
C GLU A 164 6.12 -17.78 -1.51
N ALA A 165 6.53 -17.17 -0.39
CA ALA A 165 5.84 -17.35 0.88
C ALA A 165 4.35 -17.00 0.76
N GLY A 166 4.04 -15.93 0.01
CA GLY A 166 2.69 -15.43 -0.28
C GLY A 166 1.98 -16.08 -1.47
N ARG A 167 2.57 -17.09 -2.11
CA ARG A 167 2.01 -17.82 -3.27
C ARG A 167 1.74 -16.94 -4.50
N PHE A 168 2.49 -15.85 -4.68
CA PHE A 168 2.38 -15.00 -5.87
C PHE A 168 2.68 -15.73 -7.19
N PRO A 169 3.73 -16.56 -7.30
CA PRO A 169 3.97 -17.30 -8.54
C PRO A 169 2.81 -18.21 -8.96
N ALA A 170 2.16 -18.88 -8.01
CA ALA A 170 0.98 -19.69 -8.28
C ALA A 170 -0.20 -18.82 -8.77
N ALA A 171 -0.40 -17.65 -8.19
CA ALA A 171 -1.39 -16.68 -8.65
C ALA A 171 -1.12 -16.19 -10.09
N TRP A 172 0.14 -16.02 -10.48
CA TRP A 172 0.55 -15.60 -11.82
C TRP A 172 0.29 -16.65 -12.92
N ASN A 173 -0.03 -17.90 -12.55
CA ASN A 173 -0.46 -18.90 -13.53
C ASN A 173 -1.76 -18.51 -14.26
N ALA A 174 -2.56 -17.60 -13.69
CA ALA A 174 -3.72 -16.99 -14.35
C ALA A 174 -3.37 -15.84 -15.32
N SER A 175 -2.09 -15.58 -15.59
CA SER A 175 -1.64 -14.43 -16.41
C SER A 175 -2.13 -14.45 -17.86
N ASN A 176 -2.62 -15.57 -18.38
CA ASN A 176 -3.30 -15.62 -19.68
C ASN A 176 -4.54 -14.71 -19.72
N LEU A 177 -5.17 -14.42 -18.57
CA LEU A 177 -6.28 -13.47 -18.45
C LEU A 177 -5.86 -12.01 -18.68
N LEU A 178 -4.57 -11.71 -18.64
CA LEU A 178 -4.03 -10.37 -18.93
C LEU A 178 -4.09 -10.01 -20.41
N ALA A 179 -4.61 -10.89 -21.27
CA ALA A 179 -4.80 -10.61 -22.68
C ALA A 179 -5.57 -9.29 -22.86
N ASN A 180 -4.97 -8.33 -23.57
CA ASN A 180 -5.52 -7.00 -23.87
C ASN A 180 -5.50 -5.97 -22.72
N CYS A 181 -4.83 -6.25 -21.60
CA CYS A 181 -4.65 -5.27 -20.51
C CYS A 181 -3.93 -3.97 -20.97
N GLU A 182 -3.16 -4.02 -22.06
CA GLU A 182 -2.42 -2.86 -22.60
C GLU A 182 -3.33 -1.66 -22.94
N ALA A 183 -4.57 -1.93 -23.35
CA ALA A 183 -5.53 -0.89 -23.69
C ALA A 183 -6.13 -0.21 -22.45
N ASP A 184 -6.00 -0.83 -21.28
CA ASP A 184 -6.65 -0.43 -20.05
C ASP A 184 -5.80 -0.76 -18.82
N LYS A 185 -4.59 -0.20 -18.81
CA LYS A 185 -3.61 -0.43 -17.73
C LYS A 185 -4.15 -0.03 -16.36
N VAL A 186 -3.81 -0.83 -15.35
CA VAL A 186 -4.08 -0.51 -13.95
C VAL A 186 -3.14 0.59 -13.49
N LYS A 187 -3.71 1.64 -12.87
CA LYS A 187 -2.94 2.76 -12.33
C LYS A 187 -2.44 2.41 -10.94
N LEU A 188 -1.12 2.35 -10.80
CA LEU A 188 -0.44 2.18 -9.51
C LEU A 188 0.37 3.44 -9.21
N ALA A 189 0.06 4.10 -8.10
CA ALA A 189 0.78 5.24 -7.59
C ALA A 189 1.67 4.82 -6.42
N ILE A 190 2.97 5.11 -6.49
CA ILE A 190 3.89 4.96 -5.35
C ILE A 190 4.22 6.37 -4.85
N VAL A 191 3.86 6.67 -3.60
CA VAL A 191 4.16 7.95 -2.95
C VAL A 191 5.29 7.73 -1.96
N ASP A 192 6.48 8.26 -2.27
CA ASP A 192 7.71 7.93 -1.53
C ASP A 192 8.84 8.96 -1.79
N TYR A 193 10.02 8.70 -1.23
CA TYR A 193 11.27 9.40 -1.47
C TYR A 193 11.95 8.89 -2.73
N PHE A 194 12.20 9.79 -3.67
CA PHE A 194 12.96 9.50 -4.88
C PHE A 194 14.14 10.48 -4.98
N SER A 195 15.29 10.02 -5.44
CA SER A 195 16.46 10.87 -5.65
C SER A 195 17.01 10.81 -7.08
N PHE A 196 17.64 11.90 -7.49
CA PHE A 196 18.43 12.11 -8.72
C PHE A 196 19.90 12.42 -8.36
N PRO A 197 20.89 12.21 -9.26
CA PRO A 197 20.78 11.89 -10.68
C PRO A 197 21.16 10.44 -11.04
N PHE A 198 20.52 9.93 -12.10
CA PHE A 198 20.93 8.78 -12.92
C PHE A 198 22.35 8.88 -13.53
N LEU A 199 23.12 9.95 -13.25
CA LEU A 199 24.29 10.34 -14.05
C LEU A 199 25.54 10.74 -13.25
N ALA A 200 25.49 10.76 -11.92
CA ALA A 200 26.72 10.89 -11.14
C ALA A 200 27.19 9.47 -10.84
N PRO A 201 28.26 8.96 -11.49
CA PRO A 201 28.81 7.66 -11.14
C PRO A 201 29.19 7.68 -9.66
N VAL A 202 28.36 7.06 -8.83
CA VAL A 202 28.62 6.87 -7.41
C VAL A 202 29.72 5.82 -7.33
N SER A 203 30.97 6.29 -7.45
CA SER A 203 32.21 5.56 -7.21
C SER A 203 32.18 4.06 -7.56
N ASN A 204 32.37 3.66 -8.82
CA ASN A 204 32.81 2.34 -9.34
C ASN A 204 32.37 0.99 -8.71
N SER A 205 31.54 0.92 -7.67
CA SER A 205 31.32 -0.29 -6.87
C SER A 205 29.87 -0.55 -6.46
N SER A 206 28.93 0.36 -6.74
CA SER A 206 27.50 0.04 -6.67
C SER A 206 26.90 0.11 -8.08
N PRO A 207 26.10 -0.88 -8.52
CA PRO A 207 25.25 -0.72 -9.69
C PRO A 207 24.45 0.59 -9.56
N ASP A 208 24.32 1.32 -10.65
CA ASP A 208 23.51 2.54 -10.68
C ASP A 208 22.03 2.12 -10.54
N ILE A 209 21.54 2.10 -9.28
CA ILE A 209 20.15 1.72 -8.93
C ILE A 209 19.14 2.52 -9.75
N GLY A 210 19.46 3.76 -10.13
CA GLY A 210 18.63 4.54 -11.03
C GLY A 210 18.56 3.93 -12.44
N GLN A 211 19.69 3.57 -13.04
CA GLN A 211 19.69 2.90 -14.35
C GLN A 211 19.02 1.51 -14.30
N GLU A 212 19.12 0.83 -13.16
CA GLU A 212 18.39 -0.43 -12.93
C GLU A 212 16.89 -0.17 -12.86
N ALA A 213 16.46 0.82 -12.08
CA ALA A 213 15.07 1.25 -11.98
C ALA A 213 14.46 1.62 -13.35
N GLU A 214 15.18 2.38 -14.19
CA GLU A 214 14.72 2.72 -15.55
C GLU A 214 14.48 1.49 -16.44
N ARG A 215 15.21 0.40 -16.18
CA ARG A 215 15.10 -0.84 -16.96
C ARG A 215 14.04 -1.78 -16.40
N GLU A 216 13.98 -1.91 -15.07
CA GLU A 216 13.12 -2.86 -14.38
C GLU A 216 11.72 -2.33 -14.08
N LEU A 217 11.53 -1.01 -14.02
CA LEU A 217 10.25 -0.42 -13.65
C LEU A 217 9.51 0.17 -14.87
N PRO A 218 8.20 -0.07 -14.99
CA PRO A 218 7.36 0.55 -16.03
C PRO A 218 6.89 1.96 -15.68
N VAL A 219 7.81 2.83 -15.26
CA VAL A 219 7.47 4.20 -14.84
C VAL A 219 6.92 5.01 -16.01
N SER A 220 5.65 5.41 -15.90
CA SER A 220 5.01 6.29 -16.89
C SER A 220 5.26 7.76 -16.60
N SER A 221 5.31 8.12 -15.33
CA SER A 221 5.55 9.48 -14.88
C SER A 221 6.13 9.53 -13.46
N LEU A 222 6.94 10.56 -13.23
CA LEU A 222 7.46 10.94 -11.92
C LEU A 222 7.05 12.39 -11.68
N THR A 223 6.24 12.61 -10.64
CA THR A 223 5.72 13.91 -10.24
C THR A 223 6.39 14.36 -8.94
N GLY A 224 6.54 15.67 -8.76
CA GLY A 224 7.25 16.25 -7.62
C GLY A 224 8.70 16.58 -7.95
N SER A 225 9.47 16.97 -6.93
CA SER A 225 10.89 17.28 -7.05
C SER A 225 11.71 16.23 -6.30
N PRO A 226 12.24 15.21 -6.99
CA PRO A 226 13.13 14.25 -6.37
C PRO A 226 14.36 14.97 -5.82
N SER A 227 14.86 14.50 -4.68
CA SER A 227 15.99 15.13 -4.00
C SER A 227 17.33 14.71 -4.60
N SER A 228 18.42 15.28 -4.07
CA SER A 228 19.78 14.82 -4.31
C SER A 228 20.41 14.18 -3.06
N ASP A 229 19.59 13.82 -2.07
CA ASP A 229 20.04 13.28 -0.77
C ASP A 229 20.48 11.80 -0.85
N GLY A 230 20.26 11.15 -2.00
CA GLY A 230 20.60 9.74 -2.22
C GLY A 230 19.65 8.76 -1.54
N ASN A 231 18.49 9.19 -1.06
CA ASN A 231 17.45 8.30 -0.57
C ASN A 231 16.84 7.55 -1.75
N LEU A 232 17.02 6.22 -1.78
CA LEU A 232 16.56 5.33 -2.84
C LEU A 232 15.33 4.51 -2.43
N HIS A 233 14.75 4.80 -1.26
CA HIS A 233 13.66 4.01 -0.68
C HIS A 233 12.48 3.83 -1.64
N GLY A 234 12.01 4.90 -2.29
CA GLY A 234 10.91 4.83 -3.24
C GLY A 234 11.18 3.96 -4.46
N TRP A 235 12.43 3.89 -4.92
CA TRP A 235 12.82 3.00 -6.03
C TRP A 235 12.76 1.53 -5.62
N GLN A 236 13.19 1.22 -4.39
CA GLN A 236 13.13 -0.14 -3.84
C GLN A 236 11.69 -0.58 -3.61
N VAL A 237 10.85 0.31 -3.04
CA VAL A 237 9.40 0.08 -2.85
C VAL A 237 8.71 -0.16 -4.19
N ALA A 238 8.98 0.67 -5.21
CA ALA A 238 8.43 0.49 -6.55
C ALA A 238 8.86 -0.85 -7.19
N ALA A 239 10.11 -1.28 -6.95
CA ALA A 239 10.61 -2.56 -7.45
C ALA A 239 9.93 -3.76 -6.79
N THR A 240 9.73 -3.71 -5.46
CA THR A 240 8.95 -4.75 -4.76
C THR A 240 7.51 -4.83 -5.27
N ALA A 241 6.91 -3.70 -5.66
CA ALA A 241 5.56 -3.71 -6.22
C ALA A 241 5.51 -4.23 -7.67
N ALA A 242 6.42 -3.77 -8.53
CA ALA A 242 6.21 -3.82 -9.99
C ALA A 242 7.47 -4.01 -10.85
N ALA A 243 8.60 -4.49 -10.28
CA ALA A 243 9.73 -4.89 -11.10
C ALA A 243 9.35 -6.06 -12.04
N LYS A 244 9.89 -6.05 -13.26
CA LYS A 244 9.56 -6.99 -14.33
C LYS A 244 9.85 -8.45 -13.95
N PHE A 245 9.13 -9.35 -14.60
CA PHE A 245 9.46 -10.78 -14.59
C PHE A 245 10.41 -11.09 -15.74
N ASP A 246 11.71 -10.92 -15.50
CA ASP A 246 12.77 -11.25 -16.45
C ASP A 246 13.95 -11.98 -15.76
N ASP A 247 15.12 -12.01 -16.40
CA ASP A 247 16.32 -12.68 -15.86
C ASP A 247 17.08 -11.84 -14.81
N ARG A 248 16.50 -10.73 -14.36
CA ARG A 248 17.10 -9.80 -13.40
C ARG A 248 16.30 -9.74 -12.10
N ASN A 249 16.99 -9.32 -11.04
CA ASN A 249 16.40 -9.18 -9.72
C ASN A 249 16.18 -7.70 -9.42
N PRO A 250 15.13 -7.35 -8.66
CA PRO A 250 14.08 -8.23 -8.15
C PRO A 250 12.94 -8.44 -9.17
N THR A 251 12.05 -9.39 -8.90
CA THR A 251 10.70 -9.42 -9.52
C THR A 251 9.71 -8.81 -8.53
N GLY A 252 8.79 -7.97 -9.02
CA GLY A 252 7.74 -7.36 -8.22
C GLY A 252 6.50 -8.24 -8.10
N ALA A 253 5.61 -7.90 -7.17
CA ALA A 253 4.32 -8.58 -6.98
C ALA A 253 3.37 -8.48 -8.19
N MET A 254 3.45 -7.40 -8.98
CA MET A 254 2.78 -7.22 -10.27
C MET A 254 3.82 -7.01 -11.38
N PRO A 255 4.40 -8.09 -11.92
CA PRO A 255 5.57 -7.98 -12.78
C PRO A 255 5.26 -7.81 -14.28
N PHE A 256 3.98 -7.68 -14.63
CA PHE A 256 3.49 -7.56 -16.02
C PHE A 256 3.42 -6.10 -16.46
N ASP A 257 4.56 -5.57 -16.92
CA ASP A 257 4.74 -4.15 -17.27
C ASP A 257 3.77 -3.63 -18.34
N GLN A 258 3.28 -4.50 -19.22
CA GLN A 258 2.30 -4.17 -20.24
C GLN A 258 0.90 -3.86 -19.65
N CYS A 259 0.60 -4.31 -18.43
CA CYS A 259 -0.72 -4.16 -17.79
C CYS A 259 -0.78 -3.05 -16.73
N ILE A 260 0.35 -2.45 -16.38
CA ILE A 260 0.43 -1.44 -15.32
C ILE A 260 0.87 -0.09 -15.86
N ASP A 261 0.32 0.95 -15.26
CA ASP A 261 0.69 2.36 -15.41
C ASP A 261 1.23 2.84 -14.05
N LEU A 262 2.56 2.77 -13.89
CA LEU A 262 3.25 3.09 -12.64
C LEU A 262 3.59 4.58 -12.60
N THR A 263 2.93 5.31 -11.72
CA THR A 263 3.23 6.72 -11.42
C THR A 263 3.93 6.86 -10.09
N LEU A 264 5.02 7.61 -10.07
CA LEU A 264 5.80 7.89 -8.87
C LEU A 264 5.54 9.32 -8.39
N PHE A 265 5.30 9.52 -7.10
CA PHE A 265 5.12 10.83 -6.48
C PHE A 265 6.21 11.07 -5.44
N ALA A 266 7.15 11.93 -5.79
CA ALA A 266 8.21 12.36 -4.88
C ALA A 266 7.68 13.32 -3.83
N ILE A 267 7.93 12.98 -2.56
CA ILE A 267 7.55 13.78 -1.40
C ILE A 267 8.74 14.42 -0.68
N ASN A 268 9.93 14.32 -1.25
CA ASN A 268 11.15 14.86 -0.66
C ASN A 268 10.99 16.35 -0.31
N GLY A 269 11.39 16.73 0.90
CA GLY A 269 11.31 18.09 1.40
C GLY A 269 9.89 18.61 1.65
N LEU A 270 8.86 17.76 1.57
CA LEU A 270 7.49 18.12 1.96
C LEU A 270 7.27 17.82 3.44
N SER A 271 6.60 18.73 4.14
CA SER A 271 6.06 18.41 5.47
C SER A 271 4.94 17.36 5.36
N PHE A 272 4.58 16.71 6.48
CA PHE A 272 3.50 15.73 6.53
C PHE A 272 2.21 16.21 5.85
N SER A 273 1.78 17.42 6.18
CA SER A 273 0.60 18.02 5.58
C SER A 273 0.75 18.32 4.08
N GLN A 274 1.91 18.83 3.66
CA GLN A 274 2.23 19.06 2.26
C GLN A 274 2.23 17.76 1.47
N TRP A 275 2.75 16.67 2.05
CA TRP A 275 2.64 15.32 1.52
C TRP A 275 1.17 14.92 1.36
N LEU A 276 0.34 15.03 2.40
CA LEU A 276 -1.09 14.67 2.31
C LEU A 276 -1.83 15.45 1.21
N ILE A 277 -1.56 16.76 1.12
CA ILE A 277 -2.12 17.60 0.06
C ILE A 277 -1.60 17.12 -1.30
N ASN A 278 -0.30 16.92 -1.47
CA ASN A 278 0.29 16.43 -2.72
C ASN A 278 -0.29 15.08 -3.15
N SER A 279 -0.49 14.15 -2.20
CA SER A 279 -1.14 12.85 -2.44
C SER A 279 -2.60 13.01 -2.87
N SER A 280 -3.36 13.95 -2.30
CA SER A 280 -4.73 14.22 -2.78
C SER A 280 -4.76 14.81 -4.19
N LEU A 281 -3.79 15.66 -4.53
CA LEU A 281 -3.64 16.19 -5.89
C LEU A 281 -3.22 15.11 -6.89
N ALA A 282 -2.41 14.15 -6.46
CA ALA A 282 -2.09 12.97 -7.25
C ALA A 282 -3.36 12.18 -7.60
N LEU A 283 -4.27 11.97 -6.65
CA LEU A 283 -5.56 11.32 -6.90
C LEU A 283 -6.42 12.13 -7.89
N ASP A 284 -6.46 13.46 -7.78
CA ASP A 284 -7.15 14.32 -8.75
C ASP A 284 -6.62 14.14 -10.19
N VAL A 285 -5.31 14.00 -10.33
CA VAL A 285 -4.65 13.85 -11.64
C VAL A 285 -4.88 12.45 -12.22
N LEU A 286 -4.78 11.42 -11.39
CA LEU A 286 -4.93 10.02 -11.82
C LEU A 286 -6.40 9.65 -12.05
N GLY A 287 -7.33 10.31 -11.35
CA GLY A 287 -8.75 10.00 -11.40
C GLY A 287 -9.11 8.70 -10.67
N PRO A 288 -10.34 8.19 -10.86
CA PRO A 288 -10.81 6.98 -10.19
C PRO A 288 -10.07 5.73 -10.68
N GLY A 289 -10.14 4.65 -9.89
CA GLY A 289 -9.56 3.35 -10.22
C GLY A 289 -8.04 3.32 -10.08
N VAL A 290 -7.51 3.97 -9.03
CA VAL A 290 -6.07 4.00 -8.72
C VAL A 290 -5.77 3.23 -7.43
N ILE A 291 -4.65 2.51 -7.42
CA ILE A 291 -4.05 1.94 -6.21
C ILE A 291 -2.94 2.89 -5.78
N MET A 292 -2.97 3.37 -4.55
CA MET A 292 -1.94 4.21 -3.96
C MET A 292 -1.19 3.41 -2.88
N SER A 293 0.07 3.10 -3.12
CA SER A 293 0.97 2.47 -2.16
C SER A 293 1.79 3.53 -1.43
N GLN A 294 1.83 3.43 -0.10
CA GLN A 294 2.56 4.36 0.77
C GLN A 294 3.34 3.57 1.83
N SER A 295 4.65 3.55 1.66
CA SER A 295 5.59 2.87 2.56
C SER A 295 6.16 3.85 3.60
N LEU A 296 5.29 4.74 4.07
CA LEU A 296 5.63 5.91 4.87
C LEU A 296 4.70 5.98 6.09
N GLY A 297 5.21 6.50 7.20
CA GLY A 297 4.47 6.66 8.45
C GLY A 297 5.09 7.71 9.37
N TYR A 298 4.61 7.79 10.60
CA TYR A 298 5.18 8.64 11.65
C TYR A 298 6.58 8.16 12.06
N GLN A 299 7.40 9.11 12.53
CA GLN A 299 8.71 8.82 13.11
C GLN A 299 8.52 8.49 14.59
N ASP A 300 8.58 7.20 14.92
CA ASP A 300 8.26 6.71 16.28
C ASP A 300 9.50 6.25 17.04
N ASP A 301 10.65 6.22 16.38
CA ASP A 301 11.94 6.00 17.00
C ASP A 301 12.42 7.23 17.79
N CYS A 302 13.00 6.97 18.96
CA CYS A 302 13.72 7.97 19.72
C CYS A 302 15.09 8.21 19.10
N VAL A 303 15.24 9.40 18.50
CA VAL A 303 16.48 9.80 17.81
C VAL A 303 17.02 11.11 18.35
N ASP A 304 18.33 11.19 18.49
CA ASP A 304 19.09 12.42 18.70
C ASP A 304 19.90 12.72 17.42
N TYR A 305 20.55 13.88 17.38
CA TYR A 305 21.45 14.27 16.28
C TYR A 305 22.87 14.45 16.78
N ASP A 306 23.84 13.86 16.08
CA ASP A 306 25.25 14.10 16.37
C ASP A 306 25.67 15.52 15.94
N SER A 307 26.91 15.90 16.24
CA SER A 307 27.45 17.23 15.88
C SER A 307 27.55 17.48 14.37
N SER A 308 27.42 16.44 13.56
CA SER A 308 27.42 16.49 12.10
C SER A 308 26.00 16.57 11.52
N GLY A 309 24.97 16.51 12.38
CA GLY A 309 23.57 16.49 11.99
C GLY A 309 23.05 15.13 11.56
N ASN A 310 23.82 14.05 11.77
CA ASN A 310 23.35 12.71 11.46
C ASN A 310 22.38 12.24 12.54
N MET A 311 21.32 11.56 12.10
CA MET A 311 20.37 10.89 13.00
C MET A 311 21.08 9.75 13.73
N VAL A 312 20.88 9.68 15.04
CA VAL A 312 21.40 8.61 15.90
C VAL A 312 20.25 8.06 16.74
N TYR A 313 20.00 6.76 16.61
CA TYR A 313 19.06 6.05 17.48
C TYR A 313 19.59 6.05 18.91
N VAL A 314 18.77 6.53 19.84
CA VAL A 314 19.12 6.65 21.26
C VAL A 314 18.04 6.01 22.12
N ALA A 315 18.38 5.76 23.38
CA ALA A 315 17.37 5.39 24.36
C ALA A 315 16.35 6.52 24.49
N CYS A 316 15.08 6.13 24.58
CA CYS A 316 13.98 7.05 24.76
C CYS A 316 14.11 7.83 26.07
N ARG A 317 13.93 9.14 25.99
CA ARG A 317 13.92 10.07 27.12
C ARG A 317 12.63 10.87 27.14
N PRO A 318 12.22 11.42 28.29
CA PRO A 318 11.04 12.27 28.39
C PRO A 318 11.00 13.44 27.40
N ASP A 319 12.15 14.03 27.04
CA ASP A 319 12.23 15.14 26.09
C ASP A 319 11.99 14.73 24.63
N HIS A 320 11.90 13.42 24.34
CA HIS A 320 11.49 12.89 23.04
C HIS A 320 9.97 12.81 22.86
N PHE A 321 9.18 13.03 23.92
CA PHE A 321 7.72 12.89 23.92
C PHE A 321 6.98 14.18 24.31
N GLY A 322 5.69 14.22 23.98
CA GLY A 322 4.77 15.30 24.33
C GLY A 322 4.89 16.54 23.44
N ASP A 323 4.38 17.67 23.92
CA ASP A 323 4.42 18.95 23.19
C ASP A 323 5.76 19.69 23.35
N GLN A 324 6.82 18.98 23.76
CA GLN A 324 8.12 19.60 23.98
C GLN A 324 8.79 19.96 22.65
N PRO A 325 9.59 21.04 22.61
CA PRO A 325 10.30 21.46 21.42
C PRO A 325 11.19 20.43 20.74
N LYS A 326 11.61 19.41 21.48
CA LYS A 326 12.45 18.30 21.00
C LYS A 326 11.69 17.01 20.74
N ALA A 327 10.39 16.97 21.03
CA ALA A 327 9.63 15.74 20.90
C ALA A 327 9.69 15.27 19.45
N VAL A 328 10.25 14.09 19.21
CA VAL A 328 10.39 13.57 17.85
C VAL A 328 9.16 12.76 17.45
N VAL A 329 8.48 12.20 18.46
CA VAL A 329 7.34 11.31 18.34
C VAL A 329 6.04 12.11 18.26
N PHE A 330 5.18 11.76 17.30
CA PHE A 330 3.87 12.38 17.15
C PHE A 330 2.91 11.95 18.27
N THR A 331 2.28 12.93 18.92
CA THR A 331 1.24 12.67 19.94
C THR A 331 -0.05 12.15 19.28
N PRO A 332 -0.92 11.43 20.01
CA PRO A 332 -2.23 11.01 19.48
C PRO A 332 -3.06 12.18 18.95
N TYR A 333 -2.99 13.35 19.59
CA TYR A 333 -3.64 14.57 19.09
C TYR A 333 -3.18 14.93 17.68
N GLN A 334 -1.85 14.97 17.45
CA GLN A 334 -1.28 15.30 16.15
C GLN A 334 -1.60 14.24 15.10
N ARG A 335 -1.52 12.95 15.45
CA ARG A 335 -1.88 11.84 14.54
C ARG A 335 -3.33 11.98 14.06
N SER A 336 -4.24 12.31 14.96
CA SER A 336 -5.65 12.52 14.63
C SER A 336 -5.90 13.79 13.84
N GLN A 337 -5.13 14.87 14.05
CA GLN A 337 -5.18 16.05 13.18
C GLN A 337 -4.84 15.69 11.72
N TYR A 338 -3.76 14.95 11.49
CA TYR A 338 -3.37 14.52 10.15
C TYR A 338 -4.34 13.49 9.56
N GLY A 339 -4.87 12.58 10.37
CA GLY A 339 -5.95 11.67 9.95
C GLY A 339 -7.21 12.41 9.51
N LEU A 340 -7.67 13.41 10.27
CA LEU A 340 -8.80 14.25 9.89
C LEU A 340 -8.50 15.08 8.63
N LEU A 341 -7.27 15.58 8.47
CA LEU A 341 -6.83 16.25 7.25
C LEU A 341 -6.93 15.31 6.05
N TRP A 342 -6.37 14.10 6.12
CA TRP A 342 -6.48 13.11 5.05
C TRP A 342 -7.93 12.74 4.73
N LYS A 343 -8.76 12.54 5.77
CA LYS A 343 -10.19 12.26 5.63
C LYS A 343 -10.94 13.38 4.91
N TYR A 344 -10.57 14.64 5.17
CA TYR A 344 -11.13 15.79 4.45
C TYR A 344 -10.69 15.78 3.00
N LEU A 345 -9.38 15.65 2.76
CA LEU A 345 -8.78 15.76 1.42
C LEU A 345 -9.32 14.71 0.46
N THR A 346 -9.66 13.53 0.99
CA THR A 346 -10.12 12.39 0.18
C THR A 346 -11.62 12.16 0.26
N ARG A 347 -12.40 12.99 0.97
CA ARG A 347 -13.84 12.75 1.20
C ARG A 347 -14.67 12.52 -0.07
N ASP A 348 -14.29 13.17 -1.16
CA ASP A 348 -15.03 13.14 -2.43
C ASP A 348 -14.52 12.02 -3.37
N GLN A 349 -13.42 11.36 -3.01
CA GLN A 349 -12.74 10.32 -3.79
C GLN A 349 -12.53 9.00 -3.04
N ARG A 350 -12.83 8.94 -1.74
CA ARG A 350 -12.56 7.79 -0.85
C ARG A 350 -13.07 6.45 -1.36
N ASP A 351 -14.10 6.43 -2.20
CA ASP A 351 -14.65 5.18 -2.74
C ASP A 351 -14.11 4.86 -4.15
N SER A 352 -13.14 5.65 -4.64
CA SER A 352 -12.62 5.59 -6.01
C SER A 352 -11.13 5.23 -6.11
N PHE A 353 -10.46 5.01 -4.98
CA PHE A 353 -9.07 4.55 -4.96
C PHE A 353 -8.83 3.61 -3.78
N LEU A 354 -7.88 2.70 -3.93
CA LEU A 354 -7.40 1.82 -2.86
C LEU A 354 -6.10 2.40 -2.28
N SER A 355 -6.04 2.61 -0.96
CA SER A 355 -4.82 2.98 -0.24
C SER A 355 -4.21 1.75 0.41
N VAL A 356 -2.97 1.40 0.08
CA VAL A 356 -2.22 0.33 0.72
C VAL A 356 -1.05 0.94 1.46
N VAL A 357 -1.02 0.82 2.78
CA VAL A 357 -0.06 1.52 3.64
C VAL A 357 0.71 0.57 4.53
N ALA A 358 1.98 0.88 4.78
CA ALA A 358 2.80 0.13 5.72
C ALA A 358 2.24 0.25 7.14
N ALA A 359 2.25 -0.86 7.88
CA ALA A 359 1.83 -0.91 9.28
C ALA A 359 2.78 -0.18 10.22
N GLY A 360 4.03 0.02 9.83
CA GLY A 360 5.08 0.62 10.64
C GLY A 360 5.98 -0.39 11.35
N ASN A 361 7.13 0.10 11.87
CA ASN A 361 8.23 -0.73 12.38
C ASN A 361 8.45 -0.60 13.90
N SER A 362 7.44 -0.15 14.63
CA SER A 362 7.57 0.18 16.05
C SER A 362 7.18 -0.96 16.99
N GLY A 363 6.79 -2.13 16.48
CA GLY A 363 6.19 -3.22 17.26
C GLY A 363 7.02 -3.69 18.47
N ASN A 364 8.35 -3.63 18.37
CA ASN A 364 9.29 -3.91 19.45
C ASN A 364 10.21 -2.71 19.80
N ALA A 365 9.88 -1.51 19.32
CA ALA A 365 10.64 -0.31 19.65
C ALA A 365 10.51 0.02 21.13
N GLU A 366 11.52 0.69 21.69
CA GLU A 366 11.47 1.16 23.08
C GLU A 366 10.29 2.12 23.28
N SER A 367 9.99 2.97 22.29
CA SER A 367 8.85 3.88 22.30
C SER A 367 7.51 3.15 22.44
N ALA A 368 7.29 2.03 21.74
CA ALA A 368 6.08 1.21 21.89
C ALA A 368 6.00 0.51 23.26
N SER A 369 7.13 0.22 23.90
CA SER A 369 7.14 -0.26 25.28
C SER A 369 6.79 0.83 26.31
N LEU A 370 6.99 2.11 25.94
CA LEU A 370 6.63 3.28 26.72
C LEU A 370 5.19 3.73 26.48
N TYR A 371 4.70 3.66 25.25
CA TYR A 371 3.33 4.02 24.89
C TYR A 371 2.84 3.01 23.86
N ALA A 372 1.95 2.10 24.30
CA ALA A 372 1.51 0.97 23.48
C ALA A 372 0.92 1.43 22.13
N GLY A 373 0.25 2.59 22.09
CA GLY A 373 -0.30 3.15 20.86
C GLY A 373 0.73 3.45 19.77
N LEU A 374 2.02 3.60 20.11
CA LEU A 374 3.11 3.76 19.12
C LEU A 374 3.50 2.43 18.45
N GLY A 375 3.06 1.30 18.99
CA GLY A 375 3.26 -0.02 18.40
C GLY A 375 2.02 -0.54 17.68
N GLU A 376 0.98 0.26 17.50
CA GLU A 376 -0.29 -0.12 16.86
C GLU A 376 -0.35 0.43 15.43
N ALA A 377 -0.48 -0.47 14.46
CA ALA A 377 -0.40 -0.17 13.04
C ALA A 377 -1.46 0.82 12.55
N VAL A 378 -2.65 0.79 13.17
CA VAL A 378 -3.74 1.71 12.87
C VAL A 378 -3.38 3.17 13.18
N TYR A 379 -2.32 3.43 13.96
CA TYR A 379 -1.88 4.77 14.32
C TYR A 379 -0.58 5.19 13.62
N ASP A 380 0.03 4.36 12.78
CA ASP A 380 1.37 4.60 12.23
C ASP A 380 1.41 5.50 10.99
N SER A 381 0.26 5.82 10.39
CA SER A 381 0.20 6.83 9.32
C SER A 381 -1.15 7.57 9.33
N PRO A 382 -1.24 8.77 8.72
CA PRO A 382 -2.53 9.47 8.57
C PRO A 382 -3.61 8.64 7.87
N MET A 383 -3.21 7.80 6.90
CA MET A 383 -4.11 6.90 6.19
C MET A 383 -4.57 5.72 7.04
N ALA A 384 -3.67 5.13 7.84
CA ALA A 384 -4.03 4.08 8.79
C ALA A 384 -5.02 4.61 9.85
N VAL A 385 -4.80 5.84 10.36
CA VAL A 385 -5.66 6.48 11.38
C VAL A 385 -7.11 6.60 10.91
N VAL A 386 -7.36 6.81 9.61
CA VAL A 386 -8.75 6.91 9.09
C VAL A 386 -9.42 5.58 8.80
N SER A 387 -8.68 4.46 8.87
CA SER A 387 -9.27 3.11 8.82
C SER A 387 -10.11 2.82 10.07
N GLU A 388 -9.85 3.55 11.16
CA GLU A 388 -10.68 3.64 12.36
C GLU A 388 -11.34 5.02 12.50
N ASP A 389 -12.04 5.25 13.61
CA ASP A 389 -12.44 6.60 13.99
C ASP A 389 -11.22 7.36 14.54
N PRO A 390 -10.74 8.42 13.87
CA PRO A 390 -9.56 9.17 14.31
C PRO A 390 -9.69 9.75 15.73
N MET A 391 -10.90 9.80 16.29
CA MET A 391 -11.15 10.35 17.63
C MET A 391 -11.24 9.28 18.73
N ALA A 392 -11.42 8.01 18.39
CA ALA A 392 -11.77 6.99 19.38
C ALA A 392 -10.64 6.66 20.38
N HIS A 393 -9.39 6.82 19.97
CA HIS A 393 -8.21 6.37 20.70
C HIS A 393 -7.41 7.50 21.36
N VAL A 394 -7.69 8.76 21.05
CA VAL A 394 -6.79 9.87 21.41
C VAL A 394 -6.68 10.11 22.91
N GLN A 395 -7.70 9.72 23.69
CA GLN A 395 -7.71 9.81 25.15
C GLN A 395 -7.50 8.45 25.84
N ASP A 396 -7.19 7.39 25.09
CA ASP A 396 -7.04 6.06 25.67
C ASP A 396 -5.75 5.97 26.49
N GLU A 397 -5.87 6.09 27.81
CA GLU A 397 -4.73 6.00 28.74
C GLU A 397 -4.06 4.62 28.74
N SER A 398 -4.71 3.56 28.23
CA SER A 398 -4.04 2.26 28.06
C SER A 398 -3.05 2.27 26.89
N LEU A 399 -3.24 3.17 25.92
CA LEU A 399 -2.37 3.34 24.76
C LEU A 399 -1.34 4.46 24.97
N TRP A 400 -1.75 5.56 25.61
CA TRP A 400 -0.98 6.82 25.66
C TRP A 400 -0.62 7.29 27.07
N GLY A 401 -1.06 6.56 28.10
CA GLY A 401 -0.70 6.81 29.49
C GLY A 401 0.69 6.30 29.84
N ILE A 402 1.18 6.67 31.03
CA ILE A 402 2.48 6.19 31.54
C ILE A 402 2.35 4.68 31.86
N PRO A 403 3.29 3.82 31.40
CA PRO A 403 3.26 2.41 31.74
C PRO A 403 3.26 2.21 33.25
N LEU A 404 2.36 1.36 33.74
CA LEU A 404 2.29 0.99 35.16
C LEU A 404 3.62 0.42 35.68
N THR A 405 4.44 -0.14 34.80
CA THR A 405 5.77 -0.69 35.10
C THR A 405 6.83 0.38 35.37
N LEU A 406 6.64 1.61 34.86
CA LEU A 406 7.54 2.75 35.09
C LEU A 406 7.06 3.69 36.18
N ALA A 407 5.78 3.61 36.58
CA ALA A 407 5.16 4.46 37.58
C ALA A 407 5.86 4.43 38.97
N ASP A 408 6.70 3.43 39.23
CA ASP A 408 7.51 3.31 40.46
C ASP A 408 9.00 3.74 40.28
N GLY A 409 9.46 4.09 39.07
CA GLY A 409 10.90 4.16 38.74
C GLY A 409 11.42 5.45 38.08
N ASP A 410 10.66 6.10 37.19
CA ASP A 410 11.11 7.32 36.50
C ASP A 410 9.98 8.37 36.44
N PRO A 411 10.01 9.42 37.29
CA PRO A 411 8.95 10.42 37.38
C PRO A 411 8.88 11.36 36.19
N ASP A 412 9.81 11.27 35.23
CA ASP A 412 9.94 12.28 34.19
C ASP A 412 9.09 11.97 32.93
N PHE A 413 8.65 10.73 32.71
CA PHE A 413 7.68 10.41 31.64
C PHE A 413 6.26 10.84 32.02
N VAL A 414 5.55 11.45 31.06
CA VAL A 414 4.17 11.95 31.24
C VAL A 414 3.20 11.22 30.33
N SER A 415 1.90 11.22 30.66
CA SER A 415 0.88 10.80 29.69
C SER A 415 0.93 11.73 28.48
N ILE A 416 0.87 11.15 27.28
CA ILE A 416 0.74 11.89 26.03
C ILE A 416 -0.69 11.78 25.46
N ALA A 417 -1.62 11.20 26.23
CA ALA A 417 -3.03 11.18 25.88
C ALA A 417 -3.55 12.61 25.66
N ALA A 418 -4.43 12.77 24.68
CA ALA A 418 -5.05 14.05 24.39
C ALA A 418 -5.91 14.52 25.57
N ASN A 419 -5.69 15.75 26.02
CA ASN A 419 -6.51 16.35 27.06
C ASN A 419 -7.89 16.80 26.51
N ASP A 420 -8.81 17.16 27.41
CA ASP A 420 -10.18 17.58 27.04
C ASP A 420 -10.22 18.77 26.07
N PHE A 421 -9.24 19.69 26.19
CA PHE A 421 -9.14 20.82 25.28
C PHE A 421 -8.77 20.35 23.88
N GLN A 422 -7.72 19.54 23.74
CA GLN A 422 -7.29 18.93 22.47
C GLN A 422 -8.41 18.11 21.82
N LEU A 423 -9.14 17.31 22.60
CA LEU A 423 -10.30 16.58 22.09
C LEU A 423 -11.41 17.53 21.59
N GLY A 424 -11.71 18.59 22.33
CA GLY A 424 -12.67 19.62 21.91
C GLY A 424 -12.27 20.32 20.60
N LEU A 425 -10.96 20.50 20.38
CA LEU A 425 -10.44 21.02 19.11
C LEU A 425 -10.64 20.04 17.95
N LEU A 426 -10.31 18.75 18.14
CA LEU A 426 -10.54 17.72 17.12
C LEU A 426 -12.03 17.59 16.77
N GLN A 427 -12.92 17.63 17.78
CA GLN A 427 -14.36 17.59 17.57
C GLN A 427 -14.85 18.81 16.77
N SER A 428 -14.39 20.01 17.14
CA SER A 428 -14.76 21.24 16.43
C SER A 428 -14.31 21.23 14.97
N LEU A 429 -13.11 20.70 14.70
CA LEU A 429 -12.59 20.51 13.35
C LEU A 429 -13.43 19.49 12.57
N SER A 430 -13.72 18.34 13.16
CA SER A 430 -14.55 17.29 12.57
C SER A 430 -15.95 17.79 12.22
N ASP A 431 -16.58 18.57 13.11
CA ASP A 431 -17.91 19.15 12.91
C ASP A 431 -17.92 20.24 11.82
N LEU A 432 -16.94 21.15 11.85
CA LEU A 432 -16.78 22.19 10.83
C LEU A 432 -16.68 21.57 9.43
N LEU A 433 -15.85 20.53 9.32
CA LEU A 433 -15.54 19.85 8.07
C LEU A 433 -16.53 18.73 7.73
N LYS A 434 -17.52 18.47 8.60
CA LYS A 434 -18.55 17.42 8.47
C LYS A 434 -17.96 16.02 8.24
N LEU A 435 -16.89 15.69 8.96
CA LEU A 435 -16.15 14.45 8.77
C LEU A 435 -16.76 13.27 9.54
N SER A 436 -17.50 13.53 10.61
CA SER A 436 -18.16 12.50 11.42
C SER A 436 -19.18 11.66 10.61
N SER A 437 -19.86 12.25 9.64
CA SER A 437 -20.83 11.54 8.79
C SER A 437 -20.20 10.60 7.76
N LEU A 438 -18.89 10.68 7.54
CA LEU A 438 -18.21 9.84 6.54
C LEU A 438 -17.93 8.42 7.06
N GLY A 439 -17.99 8.16 8.38
CA GLY A 439 -17.57 6.87 8.95
C GLY A 439 -16.08 6.59 8.76
N THR A 440 -15.64 5.35 8.97
CA THR A 440 -14.25 4.91 8.74
C THR A 440 -13.99 4.69 7.25
N ALA A 441 -12.73 4.79 6.84
CA ALA A 441 -12.30 4.51 5.48
C ALA A 441 -12.31 3.00 5.24
N ARG A 442 -12.99 2.56 4.17
CA ARG A 442 -13.09 1.13 3.79
C ARG A 442 -12.22 0.77 2.60
N ASN A 443 -11.43 1.75 2.14
CA ASN A 443 -10.52 1.66 1.02
C ASN A 443 -9.05 1.70 1.47
N VAL A 444 -8.78 1.40 2.75
CA VAL A 444 -7.42 1.39 3.32
C VAL A 444 -7.07 -0.03 3.75
N LEU A 445 -5.90 -0.51 3.32
CA LEU A 445 -5.25 -1.73 3.79
C LEU A 445 -3.96 -1.36 4.52
N VAL A 446 -3.89 -1.64 5.81
CA VAL A 446 -2.70 -1.50 6.66
C VAL A 446 -1.95 -2.83 6.68
N VAL A 447 -0.71 -2.83 6.20
CA VAL A 447 0.05 -4.06 5.89
C VAL A 447 1.23 -4.22 6.83
N GLY A 448 1.12 -5.21 7.72
CA GLY A 448 2.18 -5.68 8.61
C GLY A 448 3.25 -6.47 7.89
N SER A 449 4.35 -6.72 8.59
CA SER A 449 5.43 -7.58 8.13
C SER A 449 5.42 -8.89 8.91
N GLY A 450 5.47 -10.00 8.20
CA GLY A 450 5.52 -11.33 8.81
C GLY A 450 5.94 -12.40 7.82
N ASP A 451 5.76 -13.65 8.19
CA ASP A 451 5.96 -14.83 7.36
C ASP A 451 4.84 -15.86 7.62
N ARG A 452 5.03 -17.11 7.18
CA ARG A 452 4.07 -18.21 7.43
C ARG A 452 3.97 -18.61 8.92
N VAL A 453 4.91 -18.19 9.77
CA VAL A 453 4.94 -18.48 11.20
C VAL A 453 4.27 -17.38 12.02
N GLY A 454 4.39 -16.11 11.60
CA GLY A 454 3.72 -14.99 12.26
C GLY A 454 4.30 -13.64 11.91
N ALA A 455 3.92 -12.62 12.69
CA ALA A 455 4.44 -11.27 12.55
C ALA A 455 5.94 -11.20 12.90
N HIS A 456 6.70 -10.42 12.14
CA HIS A 456 8.04 -10.03 12.50
C HIS A 456 7.99 -9.10 13.72
N ALA A 457 8.96 -9.23 14.63
CA ALA A 457 8.94 -8.50 15.90
C ALA A 457 8.92 -6.97 15.75
N TYR A 458 9.49 -6.43 14.67
CA TYR A 458 9.46 -4.99 14.40
C TYR A 458 8.12 -4.52 13.85
N SER A 459 7.30 -5.39 13.25
CA SER A 459 6.02 -4.95 12.68
C SER A 459 5.11 -4.43 13.79
N SER A 460 4.58 -3.23 13.62
CA SER A 460 3.50 -2.74 14.47
C SER A 460 2.30 -3.68 14.41
N GLN A 461 1.58 -3.79 15.52
CA GLN A 461 0.52 -4.75 15.77
C GLN A 461 -0.81 -4.29 15.16
N GLY A 462 -1.76 -5.20 14.94
CA GLY A 462 -3.11 -4.81 14.50
C GLY A 462 -3.25 -4.39 13.03
N GLY A 463 -2.27 -4.69 12.17
CA GLY A 463 -2.44 -4.54 10.71
C GLY A 463 -3.57 -5.44 10.17
N ASN A 464 -4.18 -5.05 9.05
CA ASN A 464 -5.26 -5.83 8.44
C ASN A 464 -4.78 -7.18 7.87
N ILE A 465 -3.53 -7.20 7.41
CA ILE A 465 -2.87 -8.33 6.76
C ILE A 465 -1.36 -8.20 6.95
N MET A 466 -0.61 -9.28 6.76
CA MET A 466 0.84 -9.26 6.69
C MET A 466 1.34 -9.75 5.34
N ALA A 467 2.44 -9.18 4.87
CA ALA A 467 3.24 -9.75 3.78
C ALA A 467 4.71 -9.86 4.23
N ASP A 468 5.55 -10.50 3.42
CA ASP A 468 6.97 -10.59 3.79
C ASP A 468 7.55 -9.18 3.80
N GLY A 469 8.40 -8.87 4.77
CA GLY A 469 9.16 -7.63 4.77
C GLY A 469 10.53 -7.82 5.36
N ALA A 470 11.02 -9.06 5.50
CA ALA A 470 12.34 -9.33 6.03
C ALA A 470 13.25 -9.88 4.92
N ASN A 471 14.43 -9.29 4.81
CA ASN A 471 15.45 -9.70 3.86
C ASN A 471 14.97 -9.68 2.39
N ILE A 472 14.20 -8.67 2.02
CA ILE A 472 13.70 -8.45 0.67
C ILE A 472 14.86 -8.05 -0.23
N GLN A 473 15.14 -8.82 -1.27
CA GLN A 473 16.09 -8.42 -2.30
C GLN A 473 15.46 -7.32 -3.17
N THR A 474 16.18 -6.23 -3.38
CA THR A 474 15.74 -5.09 -4.18
C THR A 474 16.79 -4.72 -5.23
N LEU A 475 16.58 -3.59 -5.91
CA LEU A 475 17.49 -3.07 -6.94
C LEU A 475 18.93 -2.97 -6.40
N GLY A 476 19.92 -3.20 -7.26
CA GLY A 476 21.33 -3.22 -6.89
C GLY A 476 21.73 -4.45 -6.08
N SER A 477 20.85 -5.46 -5.99
CA SER A 477 20.99 -6.64 -5.11
C SER A 477 21.09 -6.29 -3.63
N GLU A 478 20.54 -5.15 -3.21
CA GLU A 478 20.46 -4.79 -1.80
C GLU A 478 19.37 -5.60 -1.10
N THR A 479 19.64 -6.00 0.14
CA THR A 479 18.67 -6.68 0.99
C THR A 479 18.16 -5.69 2.03
N VAL A 480 16.86 -5.49 2.06
CA VAL A 480 16.19 -4.52 2.93
C VAL A 480 15.11 -5.20 3.77
N SER A 481 14.74 -4.58 4.88
CA SER A 481 13.69 -5.09 5.76
C SER A 481 12.83 -3.95 6.29
N GLY A 482 11.54 -4.20 6.51
CA GLY A 482 10.58 -3.24 7.03
C GLY A 482 9.20 -3.45 6.41
N THR A 483 8.17 -2.95 7.09
CA THR A 483 6.80 -2.93 6.55
C THR A 483 6.67 -2.13 5.26
N SER A 484 7.64 -1.24 4.97
CA SER A 484 7.82 -0.59 3.67
C SER A 484 7.88 -1.53 2.48
N PHE A 485 8.29 -2.79 2.67
CA PHE A 485 8.39 -3.78 1.60
C PHE A 485 7.28 -4.83 1.65
N SER A 486 6.47 -4.83 2.71
CA SER A 486 5.26 -5.64 2.81
C SER A 486 4.08 -4.96 2.10
N ALA A 487 3.87 -3.66 2.35
CA ALA A 487 2.82 -2.88 1.69
C ALA A 487 2.84 -2.91 0.14
N PRO A 488 3.99 -2.71 -0.55
CA PRO A 488 4.05 -2.77 -2.02
C PRO A 488 3.72 -4.14 -2.59
N GLN A 489 3.92 -5.24 -1.86
CA GLN A 489 3.50 -6.57 -2.32
C GLN A 489 1.98 -6.67 -2.40
N VAL A 490 1.28 -6.20 -1.36
CA VAL A 490 -0.20 -6.16 -1.35
C VAL A 490 -0.74 -5.19 -2.41
N ALA A 491 -0.07 -4.06 -2.64
CA ALA A 491 -0.43 -3.13 -3.71
C ALA A 491 -0.26 -3.78 -5.10
N GLY A 492 0.81 -4.55 -5.30
CA GLY A 492 1.01 -5.36 -6.51
C GLY A 492 -0.05 -6.45 -6.67
N LEU A 493 -0.43 -7.16 -5.61
CA LEU A 493 -1.53 -8.13 -5.65
C LEU A 493 -2.84 -7.48 -6.11
N ALA A 494 -3.22 -6.34 -5.51
CA ALA A 494 -4.41 -5.61 -5.91
C ALA A 494 -4.34 -5.18 -7.39
N ALA A 495 -3.18 -4.74 -7.87
CA ALA A 495 -2.99 -4.36 -9.27
C ALA A 495 -3.12 -5.54 -10.23
N TYR A 496 -2.61 -6.71 -9.84
CA TYR A 496 -2.77 -7.95 -10.59
C TYR A 496 -4.25 -8.35 -10.65
N MET A 497 -4.96 -8.36 -9.51
CA MET A 497 -6.39 -8.67 -9.44
C MET A 497 -7.22 -7.71 -10.32
N TRP A 498 -6.95 -6.40 -10.29
CA TRP A 498 -7.65 -5.44 -11.14
C TRP A 498 -7.34 -5.59 -12.64
N SER A 499 -6.19 -6.19 -12.98
CA SER A 499 -5.83 -6.43 -14.38
C SER A 499 -6.56 -7.62 -14.98
N ILE A 500 -6.87 -8.64 -14.16
CA ILE A 500 -7.60 -9.84 -14.60
C ILE A 500 -9.12 -9.76 -14.32
N ALA A 501 -9.54 -8.90 -13.39
CA ALA A 501 -10.93 -8.63 -13.02
C ALA A 501 -11.20 -7.11 -12.92
N PRO A 502 -11.36 -6.41 -14.05
CA PRO A 502 -11.53 -4.94 -14.09
C PRO A 502 -12.73 -4.43 -13.27
N GLU A 503 -13.74 -5.25 -13.01
CA GLU A 503 -14.89 -4.93 -12.17
C GLU A 503 -14.48 -4.58 -10.72
N LEU A 504 -13.36 -5.11 -10.21
CA LEU A 504 -12.83 -4.75 -8.90
C LEU A 504 -12.34 -3.29 -8.85
N ARG A 505 -11.82 -2.79 -9.97
CA ARG A 505 -11.38 -1.40 -10.14
C ARG A 505 -12.55 -0.44 -10.31
N GLU A 506 -13.62 -0.90 -10.94
CA GLU A 506 -14.83 -0.10 -11.22
C GLU A 506 -15.86 -0.14 -10.08
N GLY A 507 -15.78 -1.17 -9.23
CA GLY A 507 -16.66 -1.39 -8.09
C GLY A 507 -16.21 -0.72 -6.79
N PRO A 508 -16.89 -1.03 -5.68
CA PRO A 508 -16.47 -0.59 -4.35
C PRO A 508 -15.07 -1.12 -4.00
N MET A 509 -14.17 -0.23 -3.59
CA MET A 509 -12.80 -0.60 -3.17
C MET A 509 -12.81 -1.63 -2.01
N GLU A 510 -13.87 -1.62 -1.18
CA GLU A 510 -14.06 -2.59 -0.10
C GLU A 510 -14.15 -4.04 -0.58
N ASP A 511 -14.53 -4.28 -1.84
CA ASP A 511 -14.54 -5.63 -2.43
C ASP A 511 -13.12 -6.15 -2.65
N THR A 512 -12.19 -5.28 -3.09
CA THR A 512 -10.77 -5.63 -3.21
C THR A 512 -10.14 -5.86 -1.84
N VAL A 513 -10.44 -4.97 -0.88
CA VAL A 513 -10.00 -5.12 0.52
C VAL A 513 -10.45 -6.47 1.08
N ARG A 514 -11.74 -6.78 0.95
CA ARG A 514 -12.33 -8.03 1.43
C ARG A 514 -11.71 -9.25 0.75
N ALA A 515 -11.59 -9.25 -0.57
CA ALA A 515 -11.01 -10.38 -1.31
C ALA A 515 -9.58 -10.71 -0.86
N ILE A 516 -8.78 -9.68 -0.56
CA ILE A 516 -7.41 -9.88 -0.04
C ILE A 516 -7.42 -10.33 1.43
N THR A 517 -8.16 -9.64 2.32
CA THR A 517 -8.10 -9.92 3.76
C THR A 517 -8.77 -11.25 4.14
N ALA A 518 -9.84 -11.63 3.44
CA ALA A 518 -10.60 -12.84 3.75
C ALA A 518 -9.89 -14.12 3.29
N ASN A 519 -8.88 -14.01 2.44
CA ASN A 519 -8.12 -15.14 1.91
C ASN A 519 -6.73 -15.27 2.54
N THR A 520 -6.48 -14.65 3.68
CA THR A 520 -5.20 -14.81 4.39
C THR A 520 -4.97 -16.23 4.92
N ARG A 521 -3.74 -16.54 5.29
CA ARG A 521 -3.41 -17.71 6.12
C ARG A 521 -3.94 -17.51 7.53
N GLU A 522 -4.03 -18.57 8.33
CA GLU A 522 -4.59 -18.52 9.70
C GLU A 522 -3.92 -17.45 10.59
N ASN A 523 -2.65 -17.14 10.34
CA ASN A 523 -1.89 -16.14 11.06
C ASN A 523 -2.07 -14.70 10.52
N GLY A 524 -2.86 -14.49 9.47
CA GLY A 524 -3.05 -13.20 8.79
C GLY A 524 -2.02 -12.88 7.70
N PHE A 525 -1.13 -13.83 7.36
CA PHE A 525 -0.19 -13.67 6.25
C PHE A 525 -0.88 -13.80 4.89
N ILE A 526 -0.47 -12.99 3.91
CA ILE A 526 -1.06 -12.94 2.57
C ILE A 526 -1.00 -14.30 1.86
N ASP A 527 -2.07 -14.63 1.15
CA ASP A 527 -2.15 -15.74 0.22
C ASP A 527 -2.69 -15.19 -1.11
N ALA A 528 -1.76 -14.74 -1.97
CA ALA A 528 -2.08 -14.15 -3.26
C ALA A 528 -2.86 -15.12 -4.15
N TYR A 529 -2.58 -16.42 -4.02
CA TYR A 529 -3.22 -17.42 -4.83
C TYR A 529 -4.70 -17.62 -4.45
N ALA A 530 -4.98 -17.78 -3.15
CA ALA A 530 -6.36 -17.85 -2.66
C ALA A 530 -7.14 -16.56 -2.96
N ALA A 531 -6.51 -15.38 -2.82
CA ALA A 531 -7.15 -14.11 -3.17
C ALA A 531 -7.53 -14.02 -4.65
N VAL A 532 -6.65 -14.47 -5.56
CA VAL A 532 -6.93 -14.51 -7.00
C VAL A 532 -7.98 -15.56 -7.35
N LEU A 533 -7.96 -16.75 -6.75
CA LEU A 533 -9.00 -17.77 -6.93
C LEU A 533 -10.39 -17.31 -6.47
N SER A 534 -10.47 -16.36 -5.53
CA SER A 534 -11.75 -15.80 -5.06
C SER A 534 -12.47 -14.92 -6.09
N ILE A 535 -11.79 -14.56 -7.20
CA ILE A 535 -12.39 -13.86 -8.34
C ILE A 535 -13.36 -14.76 -9.09
N ASP A 536 -13.13 -16.07 -9.10
CA ASP A 536 -14.09 -16.98 -9.73
C ASP A 536 -15.46 -16.87 -9.04
N GLU A 537 -16.52 -17.00 -9.84
CA GLU A 537 -17.86 -17.25 -9.31
C GLU A 537 -18.04 -18.77 -9.11
N ASP A 538 -19.29 -19.20 -8.95
CA ASP A 538 -19.68 -20.60 -8.90
C ASP A 538 -19.20 -21.38 -10.14
N ALA A 539 -18.19 -22.24 -9.94
CA ALA A 539 -17.62 -23.13 -10.96
C ALA A 539 -18.53 -24.32 -11.30
N GLY A 540 -19.52 -24.63 -10.46
CA GLY A 540 -20.54 -25.65 -10.68
C GLY A 540 -21.74 -25.18 -11.51
N SER A 541 -21.81 -23.87 -11.80
CA SER A 541 -22.83 -23.32 -12.70
C SER A 541 -22.65 -23.81 -14.15
N GLU A 542 -23.74 -23.85 -14.94
CA GLU A 542 -23.69 -24.16 -16.38
C GLU A 542 -24.04 -22.89 -17.21
N PRO A 543 -23.09 -22.29 -17.95
CA PRO A 543 -21.67 -22.65 -18.05
C PRO A 543 -20.86 -22.25 -16.80
N PRO A 544 -19.73 -22.93 -16.52
CA PRO A 544 -18.85 -22.57 -15.41
C PRO A 544 -18.41 -21.12 -15.50
N LYS A 545 -18.31 -20.46 -14.35
CA LYS A 545 -17.82 -19.08 -14.26
C LYS A 545 -16.53 -19.02 -13.43
N ALA A 546 -15.52 -19.76 -13.90
CA ALA A 546 -14.25 -19.87 -13.21
C ALA A 546 -13.05 -19.49 -14.11
N PRO A 547 -13.02 -18.25 -14.64
CA PRO A 547 -11.98 -17.83 -15.59
C PRO A 547 -10.55 -17.97 -15.05
N VAL A 548 -10.34 -17.82 -13.74
CA VAL A 548 -9.02 -17.96 -13.11
C VAL A 548 -8.57 -19.42 -13.16
N ARG A 549 -9.42 -20.35 -12.70
CA ARG A 549 -9.13 -21.79 -12.77
C ARG A 549 -8.94 -22.28 -14.21
N GLU A 550 -9.78 -21.81 -15.14
CA GLU A 550 -9.61 -22.13 -16.57
C GLU A 550 -8.25 -21.68 -17.09
N ALA A 551 -7.81 -20.46 -16.77
CA ALA A 551 -6.52 -19.93 -17.20
C ALA A 551 -5.32 -20.67 -16.59
N ILE A 552 -5.43 -21.13 -15.34
CA ILE A 552 -4.39 -21.93 -14.67
C ILE A 552 -4.25 -23.30 -15.33
N LEU A 553 -5.37 -23.94 -15.67
CA LEU A 553 -5.43 -25.29 -16.24
C LEU A 553 -5.12 -25.31 -17.75
N ASP A 554 -5.33 -24.22 -18.47
CA ASP A 554 -4.98 -24.06 -19.89
C ASP A 554 -3.47 -23.85 -20.06
N VAL A 555 -2.72 -24.94 -19.94
CA VAL A 555 -1.26 -24.91 -20.10
C VAL A 555 -0.82 -24.78 -21.55
N THR A 556 -1.67 -25.09 -22.52
CA THR A 556 -1.38 -24.90 -23.94
C THR A 556 -1.62 -23.46 -24.42
N GLY A 557 -2.44 -22.69 -23.69
CA GLY A 557 -2.82 -21.32 -24.04
C GLY A 557 -3.81 -21.26 -25.20
N ASP A 558 -4.59 -22.32 -25.42
CA ASP A 558 -5.57 -22.42 -26.52
C ASP A 558 -6.98 -21.94 -26.13
N GLY A 559 -7.16 -21.58 -24.86
CA GLY A 559 -8.39 -21.10 -24.26
C GLY A 559 -9.27 -22.19 -23.64
N PHE A 560 -8.85 -23.46 -23.63
CA PHE A 560 -9.66 -24.56 -23.11
C PHE A 560 -8.82 -25.59 -22.35
N PHE A 561 -9.23 -25.95 -21.13
CA PHE A 561 -8.67 -27.10 -20.46
C PHE A 561 -9.15 -28.42 -21.10
N ASN A 562 -8.25 -29.10 -21.82
CA ASN A 562 -8.57 -30.27 -22.62
C ASN A 562 -7.48 -31.37 -22.55
N GLN A 563 -7.58 -32.40 -23.41
CA GLN A 563 -6.66 -33.55 -23.36
C GLN A 563 -5.19 -33.18 -23.63
N ASP A 564 -4.92 -32.09 -24.34
CA ASP A 564 -3.55 -31.67 -24.66
C ASP A 564 -2.90 -30.98 -23.46
N ASP A 565 -3.66 -30.19 -22.70
CA ASP A 565 -3.24 -29.68 -21.39
C ASP A 565 -2.98 -30.82 -20.41
N LEU A 566 -3.91 -31.76 -20.34
CA LEU A 566 -3.83 -32.91 -19.44
C LEU A 566 -2.60 -33.78 -19.70
N ARG A 567 -2.19 -33.93 -20.98
CA ARG A 567 -0.95 -34.61 -21.33
C ARG A 567 0.27 -33.87 -20.82
N LEU A 568 0.31 -32.54 -20.94
CA LEU A 568 1.44 -31.74 -20.44
C LEU A 568 1.57 -31.87 -18.92
N PHE A 569 0.47 -31.81 -18.17
CA PHE A 569 0.50 -32.09 -16.73
C PHE A 569 0.96 -33.53 -16.43
N ALA A 570 0.40 -34.53 -17.12
CA ALA A 570 0.75 -35.93 -16.89
C ALA A 570 2.23 -36.24 -17.20
N ASP A 571 2.77 -35.65 -18.28
CA ASP A 571 4.18 -35.76 -18.63
C ASP A 571 5.08 -35.06 -17.59
N PHE A 572 4.65 -33.91 -17.07
CA PHE A 572 5.39 -33.17 -16.04
C PHE A 572 5.41 -33.91 -14.70
N TYR A 573 4.27 -34.47 -14.26
CA TYR A 573 4.17 -35.25 -13.03
C TYR A 573 4.76 -36.67 -13.14
N GLY A 574 5.31 -37.04 -14.30
CA GLY A 574 5.87 -38.36 -14.55
C GLY A 574 4.84 -39.49 -14.49
N LEU A 575 3.58 -39.18 -14.81
CA LEU A 575 2.48 -40.14 -14.89
C LEU A 575 2.48 -40.91 -16.23
N THR A 576 3.34 -40.51 -17.17
CA THR A 576 3.54 -41.17 -18.47
C THR A 576 4.93 -41.81 -18.55
N ASP A 577 5.15 -42.67 -19.57
CA ASP A 577 6.45 -43.33 -19.82
C ASP A 577 7.57 -42.36 -20.25
N THR A 578 7.25 -41.08 -20.44
CA THR A 578 8.17 -40.03 -20.88
C THR A 578 8.16 -38.84 -19.91
N PRO A 579 8.60 -39.03 -18.65
CA PRO A 579 8.68 -37.94 -17.69
C PRO A 579 9.57 -36.82 -18.24
N VAL A 580 9.07 -35.59 -18.21
CA VAL A 580 9.94 -34.42 -18.34
C VAL A 580 10.72 -34.36 -17.03
N ALA A 581 12.02 -34.65 -17.08
CA ALA A 581 12.86 -34.49 -15.90
C ALA A 581 12.77 -33.01 -15.48
N GLU A 582 12.36 -32.76 -14.23
CA GLU A 582 12.62 -31.46 -13.61
C GLU A 582 14.10 -31.12 -13.83
N ASP A 583 14.39 -29.83 -14.02
CA ASP A 583 15.76 -29.37 -14.07
C ASP A 583 16.43 -29.75 -12.74
N PRO A 584 17.33 -30.76 -12.71
CA PRO A 584 17.89 -31.25 -11.47
C PRO A 584 18.82 -30.22 -10.83
N ASP A 585 19.21 -29.18 -11.56
CA ASP A 585 20.04 -28.08 -11.08
C ASP A 585 19.20 -26.98 -10.39
N ASN A 586 17.86 -27.04 -10.46
CA ASN A 586 16.98 -26.04 -9.83
C ASN A 586 15.67 -26.63 -9.25
N PRO A 587 15.75 -27.62 -8.34
CA PRO A 587 14.57 -28.15 -7.65
C PRO A 587 13.93 -27.03 -6.80
N GLY A 588 12.66 -26.72 -7.05
CA GLY A 588 11.90 -25.70 -6.32
C GLY A 588 11.80 -24.33 -6.98
N THR A 589 12.06 -24.19 -8.28
CA THR A 589 11.56 -23.01 -9.00
C THR A 589 10.04 -23.07 -9.10
N PRO A 590 9.32 -21.99 -8.73
CA PRO A 590 7.90 -21.90 -8.97
C PRO A 590 7.59 -22.20 -10.43
N SER A 591 6.62 -23.07 -10.66
CA SER A 591 6.30 -23.57 -11.98
C SER A 591 4.80 -23.57 -12.17
N ARG A 592 4.37 -23.45 -13.41
CA ARG A 592 2.94 -23.46 -13.75
C ARG A 592 2.22 -24.77 -13.45
N PHE A 593 3.00 -25.82 -13.18
CA PHE A 593 2.52 -27.14 -12.82
C PHE A 593 2.45 -27.36 -11.30
N ASP A 594 2.85 -26.36 -10.49
CA ASP A 594 2.58 -26.32 -9.04
C ASP A 594 1.15 -25.77 -8.85
N LEU A 595 0.17 -26.68 -8.89
CA LEU A 595 -1.26 -26.36 -8.81
C LEU A 595 -1.70 -26.09 -7.38
N ASN A 596 -1.09 -26.72 -6.38
CA ASN A 596 -1.37 -26.42 -4.98
C ASN A 596 -0.58 -25.19 -4.49
N GLY A 597 0.28 -24.61 -5.32
CA GLY A 597 1.01 -23.36 -5.07
C GLY A 597 1.92 -23.41 -3.85
N ASP A 598 2.44 -24.58 -3.48
CA ASP A 598 3.28 -24.75 -2.29
C ASP A 598 4.78 -24.47 -2.56
N GLY A 599 5.13 -24.28 -3.83
CA GLY A 599 6.48 -24.06 -4.35
C GLY A 599 7.19 -25.33 -4.84
N LEU A 600 6.55 -26.50 -4.73
CA LEU A 600 7.14 -27.81 -5.03
C LEU A 600 6.20 -28.61 -5.93
N ILE A 601 6.75 -29.20 -6.99
CA ILE A 601 5.99 -30.14 -7.82
C ILE A 601 6.31 -31.54 -7.33
N SER A 602 5.66 -31.92 -6.24
CA SER A 602 5.90 -33.20 -5.58
C SER A 602 4.57 -33.90 -5.30
N PRO A 603 4.46 -35.21 -5.61
CA PRO A 603 3.24 -35.97 -5.32
C PRO A 603 2.95 -36.08 -3.82
N ASP A 604 3.92 -35.77 -2.96
CA ASP A 604 3.78 -35.85 -1.50
C ASP A 604 3.60 -34.48 -0.84
N ALA A 605 3.82 -33.38 -1.59
CA ALA A 605 3.67 -32.04 -1.04
C ALA A 605 2.19 -31.65 -1.07
N MET A 606 1.72 -31.12 0.06
CA MET A 606 0.32 -30.85 0.31
C MET A 606 0.16 -29.42 0.81
N GLU A 607 -0.83 -28.73 0.28
CA GLU A 607 -1.20 -27.39 0.68
C GLU A 607 -2.70 -27.20 0.52
N ARG A 608 -3.24 -26.18 1.18
CA ARG A 608 -4.66 -25.86 1.06
C ARG A 608 -4.99 -25.27 -0.32
N PHE A 609 -6.11 -25.72 -0.88
CA PHE A 609 -6.60 -25.24 -2.16
C PHE A 609 -8.14 -25.36 -2.20
N ASP A 610 -8.81 -24.27 -2.58
CA ASP A 610 -10.27 -24.24 -2.76
C ASP A 610 -10.61 -24.88 -4.12
N LEU A 611 -11.00 -26.15 -4.12
CA LEU A 611 -11.40 -26.88 -5.32
C LEU A 611 -12.76 -26.41 -5.81
N ASP A 612 -13.69 -26.19 -4.89
CA ASP A 612 -15.11 -25.94 -5.16
C ASP A 612 -15.60 -24.59 -4.59
N PRO A 613 -15.62 -23.53 -5.44
CA PRO A 613 -16.03 -22.21 -5.00
C PRO A 613 -17.53 -22.11 -4.66
N GLU A 614 -18.36 -23.14 -4.87
CA GLU A 614 -19.78 -23.12 -4.47
C GLU A 614 -19.97 -22.81 -2.98
N ASN A 615 -19.04 -23.25 -2.14
CA ASN A 615 -19.08 -23.04 -0.70
C ASN A 615 -18.37 -21.76 -0.25
N SER A 616 -17.52 -21.20 -1.11
CA SER A 616 -16.79 -19.96 -0.93
C SER A 616 -17.66 -18.75 -1.27
N THR A 617 -17.26 -17.58 -0.77
CA THR A 617 -17.92 -16.33 -1.15
C THR A 617 -17.10 -15.67 -2.27
N HIS A 618 -17.72 -15.36 -3.40
CA HIS A 618 -17.08 -14.57 -4.46
C HIS A 618 -16.52 -13.27 -3.87
N LEU A 619 -15.23 -13.00 -4.08
CA LEU A 619 -14.46 -11.90 -3.48
C LEU A 619 -14.50 -11.88 -1.94
N GLY A 620 -14.58 -13.06 -1.34
CA GLY A 620 -14.65 -13.28 0.10
C GLY A 620 -13.85 -14.50 0.52
N GLU A 621 -14.13 -15.01 1.72
CA GLU A 621 -13.37 -16.10 2.34
C GLU A 621 -13.52 -17.41 1.56
N ALA A 622 -12.39 -18.01 1.20
CA ALA A 622 -12.31 -19.38 0.73
C ALA A 622 -12.69 -20.35 1.85
N ARG A 623 -13.55 -21.34 1.55
CA ARG A 623 -13.99 -22.34 2.51
C ARG A 623 -13.43 -23.71 2.19
N TYR A 624 -12.41 -24.10 2.95
CA TYR A 624 -11.80 -25.41 2.82
C TYR A 624 -12.62 -26.49 3.55
N GLY A 625 -12.94 -27.57 2.86
CA GLY A 625 -13.66 -28.70 3.40
C GLY A 625 -13.35 -30.01 2.69
N ASN A 626 -14.29 -30.96 2.80
CA ASN A 626 -14.21 -32.20 2.04
C ASN A 626 -15.07 -32.07 0.77
N VAL A 627 -14.45 -32.25 -0.38
CA VAL A 627 -15.13 -32.24 -1.68
C VAL A 627 -15.20 -33.66 -2.23
N SER A 628 -16.32 -34.01 -2.87
CA SER A 628 -16.55 -35.33 -3.45
C SER A 628 -16.22 -35.33 -4.94
N LEU A 629 -15.27 -36.17 -5.35
CA LEU A 629 -14.91 -36.42 -6.74
C LEU A 629 -15.48 -37.76 -7.20
N SER A 630 -16.22 -37.81 -8.31
CA SER A 630 -16.76 -39.06 -8.85
C SER A 630 -15.99 -39.54 -10.10
N ILE A 631 -15.43 -40.74 -10.03
CA ILE A 631 -14.66 -41.35 -11.12
C ILE A 631 -15.16 -42.78 -11.34
N GLY A 632 -15.71 -43.07 -12.52
CA GLY A 632 -16.11 -44.44 -12.88
C GLY A 632 -17.21 -45.05 -11.99
N GLY A 633 -17.97 -44.23 -11.27
CA GLY A 633 -18.99 -44.65 -10.30
C GLY A 633 -18.48 -44.77 -8.86
N ASP A 634 -17.18 -44.62 -8.62
CA ASP A 634 -16.62 -44.45 -7.28
C ASP A 634 -16.70 -42.99 -6.84
N THR A 635 -16.71 -42.76 -5.52
CA THR A 635 -16.65 -41.42 -4.91
C THR A 635 -15.41 -41.35 -4.04
N ILE A 636 -14.55 -40.38 -4.34
CA ILE A 636 -13.33 -40.04 -3.61
C ILE A 636 -13.62 -38.79 -2.79
N SER A 637 -13.18 -38.76 -1.53
CA SER A 637 -13.24 -37.57 -0.70
C SER A 637 -11.87 -36.89 -0.75
N LEU A 638 -11.84 -35.61 -1.12
CA LEU A 638 -10.63 -34.79 -1.15
C LEU A 638 -10.71 -33.78 0.00
N ASP A 639 -9.67 -33.68 0.82
CA ASP A 639 -9.57 -32.69 1.90
C ASP A 639 -8.84 -31.44 1.40
N GLU A 640 -9.58 -30.36 1.18
CA GLU A 640 -9.06 -29.09 0.65
C GLU A 640 -8.02 -28.41 1.55
N ASN A 641 -7.81 -28.89 2.77
CA ASN A 641 -6.74 -28.40 3.63
C ASN A 641 -5.37 -28.99 3.30
N GLN A 642 -5.32 -30.11 2.56
CA GLN A 642 -4.12 -30.90 2.32
C GLN A 642 -4.21 -31.58 0.95
N LEU A 643 -4.11 -30.79 -0.12
CA LEU A 643 -4.17 -31.30 -1.50
C LEU A 643 -2.80 -31.33 -2.15
N THR A 644 -2.55 -32.42 -2.87
CA THR A 644 -1.45 -32.54 -3.82
C THR A 644 -1.82 -31.94 -5.17
N ASP A 645 -0.81 -31.59 -5.98
CA ASP A 645 -1.02 -31.14 -7.37
C ASP A 645 -1.83 -32.15 -8.20
N THR A 646 -1.58 -33.45 -7.98
CA THR A 646 -2.26 -34.53 -8.72
C THR A 646 -3.73 -34.63 -8.33
N GLU A 647 -4.08 -34.42 -7.06
CA GLU A 647 -5.48 -34.42 -6.61
C GLU A 647 -6.25 -33.23 -7.19
N ILE A 648 -5.64 -32.04 -7.24
CA ILE A 648 -6.24 -30.85 -7.86
C ILE A 648 -6.47 -31.11 -9.36
N LEU A 649 -5.47 -31.65 -10.06
CA LEU A 649 -5.62 -31.99 -11.48
C LEU A 649 -6.72 -33.04 -11.71
N CYS A 650 -6.76 -34.09 -10.89
CA CYS A 650 -7.78 -35.13 -10.96
C CYS A 650 -9.19 -34.56 -10.72
N TYR A 651 -9.35 -33.65 -9.76
CA TYR A 651 -10.61 -32.98 -9.51
C TYR A 651 -11.11 -32.25 -10.77
N TYR A 652 -10.28 -31.37 -11.34
CA TYR A 652 -10.68 -30.58 -12.50
C TYR A 652 -10.81 -31.39 -13.79
N ALA A 653 -10.00 -32.43 -14.01
CA ALA A 653 -10.13 -33.29 -15.18
C ALA A 653 -11.50 -34.00 -15.23
N TYR A 654 -12.11 -34.25 -14.07
CA TYR A 654 -13.41 -34.88 -13.94
C TYR A 654 -14.55 -33.91 -13.62
N SER A 655 -14.28 -32.60 -13.61
CA SER A 655 -15.29 -31.55 -13.45
C SER A 655 -15.82 -31.03 -14.80
N PRO A 656 -16.87 -30.19 -14.81
CA PRO A 656 -17.34 -29.52 -16.02
C PRO A 656 -16.32 -28.60 -16.72
N LEU A 657 -15.20 -28.24 -16.07
CA LEU A 657 -14.15 -27.41 -16.69
C LEU A 657 -13.35 -28.16 -17.75
N TYR A 658 -13.29 -29.50 -17.68
CA TYR A 658 -12.60 -30.29 -18.70
C TYR A 658 -13.48 -30.49 -19.93
N LEU A 659 -13.03 -29.95 -21.06
CA LEU A 659 -13.77 -29.97 -22.34
C LEU A 659 -13.20 -30.98 -23.35
N GLY A 660 -12.21 -31.78 -22.93
CA GLY A 660 -11.52 -32.73 -23.80
C GLY A 660 -12.19 -34.11 -23.94
N ASP A 661 -11.48 -35.03 -24.59
CA ASP A 661 -11.94 -36.42 -24.76
C ASP A 661 -11.89 -37.21 -23.44
N GLU A 662 -13.03 -37.73 -22.99
CA GLU A 662 -13.17 -38.47 -21.72
C GLU A 662 -12.36 -39.78 -21.70
N GLN A 663 -12.21 -40.46 -22.84
CA GLN A 663 -11.46 -41.71 -22.91
C GLN A 663 -9.96 -41.45 -22.75
N THR A 664 -9.47 -40.37 -23.35
CA THR A 664 -8.09 -39.91 -23.21
C THR A 664 -7.82 -39.50 -21.77
N ARG A 665 -8.71 -38.73 -21.15
CA ARG A 665 -8.66 -38.41 -19.72
C ARG A 665 -8.53 -39.67 -18.86
N SER A 666 -9.44 -40.64 -19.01
CA SER A 666 -9.40 -41.86 -18.19
C SER A 666 -8.20 -42.76 -18.47
N THR A 667 -7.50 -42.56 -19.58
CA THR A 667 -6.22 -43.22 -19.88
C THR A 667 -5.06 -42.54 -19.16
N LEU A 668 -5.05 -41.20 -19.11
CA LEU A 668 -4.00 -40.40 -18.48
C LEU A 668 -4.13 -40.35 -16.95
N LEU A 669 -5.36 -40.22 -16.45
CA LEU A 669 -5.69 -40.13 -15.03
C LEU A 669 -6.72 -41.21 -14.63
N PRO A 670 -6.36 -42.51 -14.70
CA PRO A 670 -7.23 -43.56 -14.20
C PRO A 670 -7.47 -43.43 -12.69
N LEU A 671 -8.51 -44.10 -12.19
CA LEU A 671 -8.86 -44.13 -10.76
C LEU A 671 -7.66 -44.47 -9.84
N SER A 672 -6.73 -45.32 -10.30
CA SER A 672 -5.54 -45.70 -9.54
C SER A 672 -4.54 -44.57 -9.31
N ILE A 673 -4.57 -43.52 -10.14
CA ILE A 673 -3.78 -42.29 -9.94
C ILE A 673 -4.54 -41.33 -9.04
N CYS A 674 -5.83 -41.11 -9.30
CA CYS A 674 -6.65 -40.14 -8.57
C CYS A 674 -7.08 -40.59 -7.16
N ASN A 675 -6.85 -41.84 -6.77
CA ASN A 675 -7.17 -42.38 -5.44
C ASN A 675 -5.87 -42.77 -4.71
N THR A 676 -5.21 -41.77 -4.13
CA THR A 676 -3.93 -41.86 -3.41
C THR A 676 -4.04 -42.67 -2.11
N ASP A 677 -5.16 -42.53 -1.38
CA ASP A 677 -5.46 -43.29 -0.16
C ASP A 677 -5.46 -44.81 -0.37
N ALA A 678 -5.91 -45.27 -1.54
CA ALA A 678 -5.88 -46.69 -1.89
C ALA A 678 -4.44 -47.24 -2.06
N ASN A 679 -3.48 -46.37 -2.39
CA ASN A 679 -2.09 -46.75 -2.62
C ASN A 679 -1.23 -46.74 -1.33
N LEU A 680 -1.52 -45.84 -0.38
CA LEU A 680 -0.85 -45.81 0.94
C LEU A 680 -1.17 -47.04 1.82
N GLY A 681 -2.30 -47.72 1.56
CA GLY A 681 -2.66 -48.98 2.21
C GLY A 681 -1.78 -50.18 1.84
N ILE A 682 -0.99 -50.10 0.76
CA ILE A 682 -0.18 -51.22 0.26
C ILE A 682 1.29 -51.10 0.71
N SER A 683 1.81 -49.89 0.89
CA SER A 683 3.19 -49.63 1.34
C SER A 683 3.41 -49.97 2.83
N ASN A 684 2.38 -49.89 3.68
CA ASN A 684 2.45 -50.33 5.08
C ASN A 684 2.37 -51.86 5.29
N LEU A 685 2.26 -52.67 4.22
CA LEU A 685 2.29 -54.14 4.29
C LEU A 685 3.70 -54.73 4.05
N PHE A 686 4.71 -53.89 3.78
CA PHE A 686 6.08 -54.32 3.48
C PHE A 686 7.16 -53.78 4.44
N THR A 687 6.75 -53.15 5.55
CA THR A 687 7.58 -52.89 6.76
C THR A 687 7.07 -53.72 7.91
#